data_AF-A0AAV5BFM0-F1
#
_entry.id   AF-A0AAV5BFM0-F1
#
_cell.length_a   1.000
_cell.length_b   1.000
_cell.length_c   1.000
_cell.angle_alpha   90.00
_cell.angle_beta   90.00
_cell.angle_gamma   90.00
#
_symmetry.space_group_name_H-M   'P 1'
#
loop_
_entity.id
_entity.type
_entity.pdbx_description
1 polymer ?
#
loop_
_entity_poly.entity_id
_entity_poly.type
_entity_poly.pdbx_seq_one_letter_code
_entity_poly.pdbx_strand_id
1 'polypeptide(L)'
;MIKRIIRSFSLFISTLILMLSTFGTPALANGQEAGFLSEQDQEILQQYHDGNTESGLERRREIIEQNGLEAYVDEDGFLTGRFYDTHDLFAITRSHLVLIDRTQKAEYRSRLDELLKSGTTYQSVRALSVAGLSEVTAIWGPGTISNGLWKLSNNQFAFCADGRLAPPNAETATSDPFPVNNAALRKALYYGVHGPENIMEGQGYTNEQMIVATNDFVSMAHTGTSVGQLAANGWHWNTWIKNLYDQIQAKPDPKSKGYEAYMVNVSGSGINWAGTQTALQPLVFGMYAPKGQAQIRKVSADPAISADNPNYSLAGAQYGLYSDPQAGNQIGTFTIRSDLSSNIISDLDLQTYYVKEIKAPQGYALDQTVYPLQVNADALSVLTCSDVPQANPVTILVQKFDKDTREGLADAEFTVKYYVSAQEAPQRTWVLKSDKEGNVLLDEAHKVSGDAFYKNRHGQAVIPIGTVTIQETKAPAGYYADPAVHTQTISAGTDQQEILSVYKSVSVPNTNISLSLKKMQRQTDIPISNVVFLHTSPSGAKKEVTTDENGMIRWTHLEKGIHTLKEQSAPSGYELLEEPIRFEAGDQGIRLLNSHPSIALKDHVMTVFNKEKPVKVRIVKKNEKGNKLKGAQFTVYADEQLEEAIETVETDEHGQAEFKALEPKKKYWIRETKAPAGYRLPKDETYVLYFESVPAQGALQASLNGKEDHEALRIEEADGEKTIVLDLINYTGVQLPRTGSAGALWFTGAGCLSALYALYKRKGK
;
A
#
# COMPACT_ATOMS: atom_id res chain seq x y z
N MET A 1 18.10 -35.72 44.16
CA MET A 1 18.24 -37.16 44.48
C MET A 1 16.93 -37.86 44.14
N ILE A 2 16.95 -38.99 43.42
CA ILE A 2 15.96 -40.10 43.42
C ILE A 2 14.46 -39.69 43.35
N LYS A 3 13.77 -39.83 42.19
CA LYS A 3 12.98 -41.02 41.73
C LYS A 3 11.77 -41.34 42.67
N ARG A 4 10.56 -41.72 42.21
CA ARG A 4 10.11 -42.32 40.92
C ARG A 4 8.55 -42.41 40.85
N ILE A 5 8.01 -43.01 39.76
CA ILE A 5 6.73 -43.78 39.68
C ILE A 5 5.43 -42.93 39.66
N ILE A 6 4.36 -43.16 38.86
CA ILE A 6 4.04 -43.98 37.65
C ILE A 6 2.56 -43.61 37.25
N ARG A 7 1.92 -43.82 36.07
CA ARG A 7 2.25 -44.16 34.66
C ARG A 7 0.96 -44.02 33.81
N SER A 8 0.97 -43.41 32.60
CA SER A 8 0.03 -43.63 31.45
C SER A 8 0.18 -42.47 30.43
N PHE A 9 0.25 -42.65 29.10
CA PHE A 9 0.30 -43.84 28.24
C PHE A 9 1.25 -43.57 27.03
N SER A 10 1.92 -44.62 26.54
CA SER A 10 2.26 -45.01 25.14
C SER A 10 2.34 -43.99 23.97
N LEU A 11 3.17 -44.17 22.92
CA LEU A 11 4.33 -45.06 22.63
C LEU A 11 4.89 -44.62 21.23
N PHE A 12 6.09 -44.05 21.07
CA PHE A 12 7.37 -44.62 20.57
C PHE A 12 8.30 -43.38 20.33
N ILE A 13 9.62 -43.29 20.57
CA ILE A 13 10.79 -44.21 20.58
C ILE A 13 11.29 -44.52 19.14
N SER A 14 12.53 -44.21 18.72
CA SER A 14 13.63 -43.39 19.31
C SER A 14 14.83 -43.22 18.35
N THR A 15 15.61 -42.12 18.47
CA THR A 15 17.04 -41.96 18.08
C THR A 15 17.38 -42.10 16.56
N LEU A 16 18.53 -41.65 16.01
CA LEU A 16 19.85 -41.27 16.56
C LEU A 16 20.59 -40.25 15.64
N ILE A 17 21.79 -39.81 16.08
CA ILE A 17 22.88 -39.15 15.34
C ILE A 17 22.75 -37.65 15.00
N LEU A 18 23.54 -36.89 15.75
CA LEU A 18 24.11 -35.58 15.44
C LEU A 18 25.31 -35.76 14.48
N MET A 19 25.21 -35.26 13.25
CA MET A 19 26.37 -34.87 12.42
C MET A 19 25.93 -33.75 11.46
N LEU A 20 26.58 -32.59 11.57
CA LEU A 20 26.29 -31.40 10.75
C LEU A 20 27.64 -30.83 10.30
N SER A 21 27.76 -30.51 8.99
CA SER A 21 29.03 -30.29 8.26
C SER A 21 29.94 -31.53 8.23
N THR A 22 30.47 -31.97 7.08
CA THR A 22 30.97 -31.18 5.94
C THR A 22 30.71 -31.82 4.57
N PHE A 23 30.00 -31.10 3.68
CA PHE A 23 30.05 -31.35 2.22
C PHE A 23 30.84 -30.23 1.54
N GLY A 24 32.14 -30.21 1.79
CA GLY A 24 33.08 -29.48 0.93
C GLY A 24 33.50 -30.40 -0.21
N THR A 25 33.26 -29.99 -1.47
CA THR A 25 33.74 -30.73 -2.64
C THR A 25 35.27 -30.85 -2.60
N PRO A 26 35.86 -32.05 -2.64
CA PRO A 26 37.22 -32.20 -3.10
C PRO A 26 37.27 -31.70 -4.55
N ALA A 27 38.10 -30.70 -4.85
CA ALA A 27 38.39 -30.39 -6.23
C ALA A 27 39.13 -31.58 -6.84
N LEU A 28 38.61 -32.16 -7.93
CA LEU A 28 39.30 -33.22 -8.67
C LEU A 28 40.56 -32.65 -9.32
N ALA A 29 41.66 -32.71 -8.58
CA ALA A 29 43.00 -32.43 -9.08
C ALA A 29 43.47 -33.63 -9.93
N ASN A 30 44.08 -33.30 -11.08
CA ASN A 30 44.48 -34.20 -12.16
C ASN A 30 43.28 -34.79 -12.95
N GLY A 31 43.27 -34.54 -14.26
CA GLY A 31 42.19 -34.97 -15.14
C GLY A 31 42.34 -36.43 -15.58
N GLN A 32 41.70 -37.34 -14.84
CA GLN A 32 41.22 -38.61 -15.40
C GLN A 32 39.74 -38.46 -15.80
N GLU A 33 39.31 -39.14 -16.87
CA GLU A 33 37.93 -39.02 -17.37
C GLU A 33 36.93 -39.63 -16.38
N ALA A 34 36.01 -38.80 -15.85
CA ALA A 34 34.93 -39.26 -15.00
C ALA A 34 33.99 -40.20 -15.78
N GLY A 35 33.98 -41.50 -15.41
CA GLY A 35 33.14 -42.53 -16.03
C GLY A 35 33.87 -43.84 -16.37
N PHE A 36 35.20 -43.91 -16.24
CA PHE A 36 35.97 -45.15 -16.37
C PHE A 36 36.51 -45.64 -15.02
N LEU A 37 36.55 -46.96 -14.86
CA LEU A 37 37.13 -47.63 -13.70
C LEU A 37 38.65 -47.49 -13.73
N SER A 38 39.29 -47.25 -12.57
CA SER A 38 40.76 -47.26 -12.50
C SER A 38 41.34 -48.65 -12.77
N GLU A 39 42.63 -48.75 -13.10
CA GLU A 39 43.31 -50.04 -13.27
C GLU A 39 43.17 -50.92 -12.01
N GLN A 40 43.24 -50.31 -10.82
CA GLN A 40 43.00 -50.99 -9.54
C GLN A 40 41.56 -51.51 -9.41
N ASP A 41 40.55 -50.73 -9.82
CA ASP A 41 39.15 -51.18 -9.81
C ASP A 41 38.93 -52.33 -10.82
N GLN A 42 39.63 -52.32 -11.96
CA GLN A 42 39.60 -53.39 -12.96
C GLN A 42 40.29 -54.68 -12.47
N GLU A 43 41.43 -54.57 -11.78
CA GLU A 43 42.10 -55.72 -11.16
C GLU A 43 41.22 -56.38 -10.09
N ILE A 44 40.51 -55.59 -9.28
CA ILE A 44 39.57 -56.11 -8.28
C ILE A 44 38.39 -56.83 -8.95
N LEU A 45 37.84 -56.29 -10.05
CA LEU A 45 36.80 -56.99 -10.84
C LEU A 45 37.30 -58.33 -11.40
N GLN A 46 38.54 -58.39 -11.91
CA GLN A 46 39.12 -59.65 -12.37
C GLN A 46 39.28 -60.66 -11.21
N GLN A 47 39.72 -60.20 -10.03
CA GLN A 47 39.81 -61.03 -8.84
C GLN A 47 38.44 -61.55 -8.37
N TYR A 48 37.36 -60.77 -8.56
CA TYR A 48 35.99 -61.23 -8.33
C TYR A 48 35.54 -62.29 -9.36
N HIS A 49 35.88 -62.12 -10.64
CA HIS A 49 35.64 -63.14 -11.67
C HIS A 49 36.35 -64.47 -11.35
N ASP A 50 37.55 -64.40 -10.77
CA ASP A 50 38.32 -65.55 -10.29
C ASP A 50 37.83 -66.09 -8.91
N GLY A 51 36.74 -65.51 -8.36
CA GLY A 51 36.07 -65.96 -7.13
C GLY A 51 36.58 -65.35 -5.83
N ASN A 52 37.60 -64.48 -5.86
CA ASN A 52 38.18 -63.83 -4.68
C ASN A 52 37.46 -62.52 -4.32
N THR A 53 36.30 -62.63 -3.67
CA THR A 53 35.53 -61.46 -3.20
C THR A 53 36.09 -60.76 -1.96
N GLU A 54 37.13 -61.30 -1.30
CA GLU A 54 37.76 -60.66 -0.14
C GLU A 54 38.69 -59.52 -0.54
N SER A 55 39.43 -59.69 -1.64
CA SER A 55 40.47 -58.76 -2.15
C SER A 55 40.08 -57.28 -2.16
N GLY A 56 38.88 -56.95 -2.62
CA GLY A 56 38.38 -55.57 -2.73
C GLY A 56 37.63 -55.04 -1.52
N LEU A 57 37.65 -55.70 -0.35
CA LEU A 57 36.80 -55.34 0.80
C LEU A 57 37.02 -53.90 1.30
N GLU A 58 38.26 -53.41 1.35
CA GLU A 58 38.54 -52.03 1.77
C GLU A 58 38.02 -51.03 0.75
N ARG A 59 38.25 -51.28 -0.54
CA ARG A 59 37.75 -50.48 -1.66
C ARG A 59 36.21 -50.42 -1.69
N ARG A 60 35.53 -51.53 -1.40
CA ARG A 60 34.06 -51.56 -1.24
C ARG A 60 33.60 -50.63 -0.12
N ARG A 61 34.29 -50.60 1.03
CA ARG A 61 33.94 -49.72 2.16
C ARG A 61 34.09 -48.24 1.83
N GLU A 62 35.20 -47.84 1.18
CA GLU A 62 35.37 -46.48 0.66
C GLU A 62 34.18 -46.07 -0.22
N ILE A 63 33.80 -46.95 -1.14
CA ILE A 63 32.72 -46.73 -2.10
C ILE A 63 31.36 -46.60 -1.38
N ILE A 64 31.09 -47.41 -0.36
CA ILE A 64 29.85 -47.32 0.42
C ILE A 64 29.75 -45.98 1.15
N GLU A 65 30.80 -45.58 1.87
CA GLU A 65 30.86 -44.35 2.68
C GLU A 65 30.80 -43.09 1.80
N GLN A 66 31.53 -43.07 0.68
CA GLN A 66 31.53 -41.94 -0.27
C GLN A 66 30.17 -41.71 -0.96
N ASN A 67 29.28 -42.70 -0.94
CA ASN A 67 27.99 -42.65 -1.65
C ASN A 67 26.77 -42.82 -0.71
N GLY A 68 26.97 -42.97 0.61
CA GLY A 68 25.90 -43.11 1.60
C GLY A 68 25.05 -44.38 1.46
N LEU A 69 25.69 -45.50 1.09
CA LEU A 69 24.99 -46.74 0.70
C LEU A 69 24.90 -47.80 1.81
N GLU A 70 25.20 -47.45 3.07
CA GLU A 70 25.22 -48.38 4.20
C GLU A 70 23.86 -49.06 4.42
N ALA A 71 22.77 -48.34 4.14
CA ALA A 71 21.40 -48.85 4.25
C ALA A 71 20.97 -49.80 3.10
N TYR A 72 21.85 -50.02 2.12
CA TYR A 72 21.57 -50.75 0.89
C TYR A 72 22.50 -51.95 0.63
N VAL A 73 23.56 -52.14 1.42
CA VAL A 73 24.51 -53.28 1.28
C VAL A 73 24.30 -54.40 2.31
N ASP A 74 24.82 -55.58 2.01
CA ASP A 74 24.98 -56.71 2.93
C ASP A 74 26.28 -56.59 3.76
N GLU A 75 26.49 -57.53 4.69
CA GLU A 75 27.60 -57.50 5.65
C GLU A 75 29.01 -57.60 5.02
N ASP A 76 29.10 -58.10 3.78
CA ASP A 76 30.33 -58.14 2.98
C ASP A 76 30.55 -56.85 2.15
N GLY A 77 29.61 -55.92 2.20
CA GLY A 77 29.60 -54.67 1.44
C GLY A 77 29.07 -54.80 0.01
N PHE A 78 28.18 -55.75 -0.29
CA PHE A 78 27.55 -55.87 -1.62
C PHE A 78 26.07 -55.44 -1.63
N LEU A 79 25.64 -54.76 -2.69
CA LEU A 79 24.29 -54.21 -2.88
C LEU A 79 23.19 -55.27 -2.75
N THR A 80 22.24 -55.02 -1.86
CA THR A 80 21.04 -55.84 -1.63
C THR A 80 19.93 -55.52 -2.63
N GLY A 81 18.89 -56.36 -2.67
CA GLY A 81 17.66 -56.13 -3.46
C GLY A 81 17.14 -54.69 -3.38
N ARG A 82 17.15 -54.13 -2.16
CA ARG A 82 16.68 -52.78 -1.83
C ARG A 82 17.31 -51.66 -2.68
N PHE A 83 18.56 -51.84 -3.14
CA PHE A 83 19.19 -50.87 -4.03
C PHE A 83 18.51 -50.89 -5.40
N TYR A 84 18.39 -52.07 -6.00
CA TYR A 84 17.79 -52.27 -7.32
C TYR A 84 16.28 -51.97 -7.33
N ASP A 85 15.61 -52.08 -6.18
CA ASP A 85 14.22 -51.65 -5.98
C ASP A 85 14.06 -50.10 -6.00
N THR A 86 15.15 -49.32 -5.89
CA THR A 86 15.11 -47.86 -5.68
C THR A 86 16.05 -47.02 -6.54
N HIS A 87 17.01 -47.63 -7.25
CA HIS A 87 18.05 -46.95 -8.04
C HIS A 87 18.21 -47.60 -9.43
N ASP A 88 18.65 -46.82 -10.42
CA ASP A 88 18.88 -47.31 -11.78
C ASP A 88 20.16 -48.17 -11.88
N LEU A 89 20.01 -49.38 -12.44
CA LEU A 89 21.10 -50.29 -12.81
C LEU A 89 22.14 -49.63 -13.73
N PHE A 90 21.73 -48.67 -14.56
CA PHE A 90 22.63 -47.92 -15.46
C PHE A 90 23.73 -47.19 -14.68
N ALA A 91 23.39 -46.58 -13.54
CA ALA A 91 24.32 -45.83 -12.69
C ALA A 91 25.44 -46.71 -12.11
N ILE A 92 25.13 -47.98 -11.79
CA ILE A 92 26.13 -48.96 -11.31
C ILE A 92 27.24 -49.15 -12.36
N THR A 93 26.87 -49.21 -13.64
CA THR A 93 27.78 -49.55 -14.75
C THR A 93 28.62 -48.38 -15.28
N ARG A 94 28.35 -47.15 -14.81
CA ARG A 94 29.09 -45.93 -15.18
C ARG A 94 29.90 -45.34 -14.00
N SER A 95 30.03 -46.08 -12.91
CA SER A 95 30.69 -45.64 -11.69
C SER A 95 31.44 -46.79 -11.02
N HIS A 96 32.24 -46.46 -10.01
CA HIS A 96 32.89 -47.40 -9.10
C HIS A 96 31.91 -48.35 -8.37
N LEU A 97 30.60 -48.05 -8.36
CA LEU A 97 29.58 -48.88 -7.69
C LEU A 97 29.52 -50.32 -8.22
N VAL A 98 30.02 -50.60 -9.43
CA VAL A 98 30.18 -51.96 -9.97
C VAL A 98 30.99 -52.91 -9.06
N LEU A 99 31.87 -52.37 -8.22
CA LEU A 99 32.65 -53.13 -7.23
C LEU A 99 31.83 -53.58 -6.02
N ILE A 100 30.73 -52.91 -5.71
CA ILE A 100 29.78 -53.32 -4.66
C ILE A 100 28.56 -54.04 -5.25
N ASP A 101 28.50 -54.29 -6.55
CA ASP A 101 27.39 -55.01 -7.18
C ASP A 101 27.30 -56.48 -6.71
N ARG A 102 26.11 -56.97 -6.38
CA ARG A 102 25.96 -58.36 -5.89
C ARG A 102 26.28 -59.42 -6.93
N THR A 103 26.25 -59.07 -8.21
CA THR A 103 26.63 -59.94 -9.35
C THR A 103 28.10 -60.38 -9.35
N GLN A 104 28.94 -59.77 -8.51
CA GLN A 104 30.32 -60.22 -8.29
C GLN A 104 30.38 -61.53 -7.49
N LYS A 105 29.35 -61.85 -6.69
CA LYS A 105 29.13 -63.18 -6.11
C LYS A 105 28.39 -64.05 -7.14
N ALA A 106 29.02 -65.14 -7.58
CA ALA A 106 28.54 -65.98 -8.68
C ALA A 106 27.08 -66.48 -8.55
N GLU A 107 26.63 -66.77 -7.32
CA GLU A 107 25.26 -67.22 -7.03
C GLU A 107 24.16 -66.22 -7.42
N TYR A 108 24.47 -64.91 -7.50
CA TYR A 108 23.49 -63.89 -7.93
C TYR A 108 23.52 -63.61 -9.44
N ARG A 109 24.56 -64.04 -10.18
CA ARG A 109 24.64 -63.83 -11.64
C ARG A 109 23.46 -64.51 -12.35
N SER A 110 23.13 -65.75 -11.99
CA SER A 110 22.00 -66.48 -12.55
C SER A 110 20.65 -65.79 -12.30
N ARG A 111 20.45 -65.24 -11.09
CA ARG A 111 19.21 -64.53 -10.74
C ARG A 111 19.07 -63.19 -11.48
N LEU A 112 20.17 -62.47 -11.72
CA LEU A 112 20.11 -61.26 -12.54
C LEU A 112 19.90 -61.60 -14.01
N ASP A 113 20.58 -62.62 -14.55
CA ASP A 113 20.41 -63.04 -15.95
C ASP A 113 18.94 -63.48 -16.24
N GLU A 114 18.28 -64.13 -15.28
CA GLU A 114 16.84 -64.44 -15.33
C GLU A 114 15.96 -63.16 -15.28
N LEU A 115 16.26 -62.20 -14.42
CA LEU A 115 15.55 -60.90 -14.35
C LEU A 115 15.72 -60.08 -15.64
N LEU A 116 16.92 -60.05 -16.23
CA LEU A 116 17.21 -59.37 -17.49
C LEU A 116 16.45 -60.04 -18.65
N LYS A 117 16.48 -61.38 -18.72
CA LYS A 117 15.72 -62.17 -19.71
C LYS A 117 14.21 -62.02 -19.57
N SER A 118 13.68 -61.69 -18.38
CA SER A 118 12.24 -61.51 -18.14
C SER A 118 11.61 -60.31 -18.84
N GLY A 119 12.40 -59.38 -19.38
CA GLY A 119 11.88 -58.23 -20.14
C GLY A 119 11.20 -57.15 -19.28
N THR A 120 11.53 -57.08 -17.98
CA THR A 120 11.17 -55.93 -17.14
C THR A 120 11.79 -54.64 -17.69
N THR A 121 11.14 -53.49 -17.45
CA THR A 121 11.36 -52.22 -18.16
C THR A 121 12.66 -51.47 -17.84
N TYR A 122 13.70 -52.15 -17.35
CA TYR A 122 14.99 -51.57 -17.00
C TYR A 122 15.98 -51.67 -18.17
N GLN A 123 16.48 -50.53 -18.68
CA GLN A 123 17.53 -50.51 -19.71
C GLN A 123 18.92 -50.78 -19.10
N SER A 124 19.14 -51.98 -18.59
CA SER A 124 20.44 -52.36 -18.04
C SER A 124 21.51 -52.48 -19.14
N VAL A 125 22.71 -51.96 -18.87
CA VAL A 125 23.88 -52.22 -19.71
C VAL A 125 24.34 -53.67 -19.57
N ARG A 126 24.15 -54.32 -18.41
CA ARG A 126 24.69 -55.66 -18.09
C ARG A 126 24.13 -56.77 -18.99
N ALA A 127 24.87 -57.18 -20.01
CA ALA A 127 24.71 -58.47 -20.66
C ALA A 127 25.53 -59.54 -19.92
N LEU A 128 24.89 -60.66 -19.53
CA LEU A 128 25.55 -61.79 -18.84
C LEU A 128 25.61 -63.06 -19.70
N SER A 129 24.76 -63.16 -20.72
CA SER A 129 24.78 -64.23 -21.71
C SER A 129 24.26 -63.77 -23.08
N VAL A 130 24.63 -64.50 -24.12
CA VAL A 130 23.93 -64.47 -25.42
C VAL A 130 22.57 -65.13 -25.25
N ALA A 131 21.49 -64.35 -25.20
CA ALA A 131 20.13 -64.85 -25.10
C ALA A 131 19.59 -65.43 -26.43
N GLY A 132 20.20 -65.08 -27.56
CA GLY A 132 19.90 -65.68 -28.86
C GLY A 132 20.88 -65.28 -29.97
N LEU A 133 20.94 -66.12 -31.00
CA LEU A 133 21.64 -65.88 -32.26
C LEU A 133 20.64 -66.08 -33.41
N SER A 134 20.62 -65.17 -34.38
CA SER A 134 20.00 -65.36 -35.68
C SER A 134 21.09 -65.33 -36.75
N GLU A 135 21.34 -66.46 -37.41
CA GLU A 135 22.23 -66.50 -38.57
C GLU A 135 21.48 -65.94 -39.79
N VAL A 136 22.09 -64.97 -40.47
CA VAL A 136 21.52 -64.31 -41.66
C VAL A 136 22.47 -64.46 -42.84
N THR A 137 21.91 -64.52 -44.06
CA THR A 137 22.69 -64.50 -45.30
C THR A 137 22.15 -63.41 -46.22
N ALA A 138 22.94 -62.36 -46.42
CA ALA A 138 22.63 -61.30 -47.36
C ALA A 138 23.00 -61.74 -48.78
N ILE A 139 22.05 -61.62 -49.70
CA ILE A 139 22.24 -61.82 -51.13
C ILE A 139 22.28 -60.45 -51.81
N TRP A 140 23.30 -60.17 -52.62
CA TRP A 140 23.39 -58.98 -53.46
C TRP A 140 23.90 -59.38 -54.83
N GLY A 141 23.13 -59.11 -55.89
CA GLY A 141 23.46 -59.59 -57.24
C GLY A 141 23.72 -61.11 -57.26
N PRO A 142 24.88 -61.58 -57.78
CA PRO A 142 25.27 -62.99 -57.76
C PRO A 142 26.01 -63.43 -56.48
N GLY A 143 26.28 -62.53 -55.53
CA GLY A 143 27.12 -62.79 -54.35
C GLY A 143 26.31 -62.98 -53.07
N THR A 144 26.82 -63.83 -52.18
CA THR A 144 26.23 -64.13 -50.86
C THR A 144 27.26 -63.95 -49.75
N ILE A 145 26.84 -63.36 -48.62
CA ILE A 145 27.65 -63.22 -47.41
C ILE A 145 26.79 -63.50 -46.18
N SER A 146 27.30 -64.31 -45.25
CA SER A 146 26.61 -64.73 -44.04
C SER A 146 27.21 -64.10 -42.80
N ASN A 147 26.37 -63.75 -41.82
CA ASN A 147 26.80 -63.24 -40.51
C ASN A 147 25.72 -63.47 -39.44
N GLY A 148 25.99 -63.13 -38.18
CA GLY A 148 25.03 -63.24 -37.07
C GLY A 148 24.33 -61.91 -36.74
N LEU A 149 23.14 -62.00 -36.16
CA LEU A 149 22.59 -60.99 -35.25
C LEU A 149 22.47 -61.62 -33.87
N TRP A 150 23.12 -61.02 -32.88
CA TRP A 150 23.05 -61.50 -31.51
C TRP A 150 22.02 -60.71 -30.72
N LYS A 151 21.31 -61.39 -29.82
CA LYS A 151 20.50 -60.79 -28.79
C LYS A 151 21.11 -61.13 -27.44
N LEU A 152 21.47 -60.11 -26.67
CA LEU A 152 22.09 -60.24 -25.35
C LEU A 152 21.02 -60.37 -24.25
N SER A 153 21.39 -60.85 -23.06
CA SER A 153 20.40 -61.07 -21.98
C SER A 153 19.77 -59.80 -21.42
N ASN A 154 20.37 -58.63 -21.61
CA ASN A 154 19.73 -57.32 -21.39
C ASN A 154 18.79 -56.87 -22.54
N ASN A 155 18.32 -57.81 -23.36
CA ASN A 155 17.40 -57.60 -24.49
C ASN A 155 17.96 -56.75 -25.65
N GLN A 156 19.21 -56.28 -25.59
CA GLN A 156 19.87 -55.49 -26.64
C GLN A 156 20.32 -56.34 -27.84
N PHE A 157 20.38 -55.71 -29.01
CA PHE A 157 20.99 -56.28 -30.21
C PHE A 157 22.49 -56.01 -30.26
N ALA A 158 23.27 -57.00 -30.67
CA ALA A 158 24.73 -56.93 -30.73
C ALA A 158 25.28 -57.53 -32.04
N PHE A 159 26.48 -57.08 -32.39
CA PHE A 159 27.15 -57.28 -33.68
C PHE A 159 28.62 -57.68 -33.50
N CYS A 160 29.23 -58.21 -34.57
CA CYS A 160 30.64 -58.60 -34.65
C CYS A 160 31.61 -57.48 -34.22
N ALA A 161 32.38 -57.69 -33.14
CA ALA A 161 33.58 -56.87 -32.91
C ALA A 161 34.69 -57.22 -33.91
N ASP A 162 34.89 -58.50 -34.17
CA ASP A 162 35.88 -59.01 -35.15
C ASP A 162 35.28 -60.19 -35.91
N GLY A 163 34.73 -59.89 -37.09
CA GLY A 163 34.09 -60.91 -37.94
C GLY A 163 35.03 -62.00 -38.45
N ARG A 164 36.36 -61.91 -38.22
CA ARG A 164 37.32 -62.98 -38.55
C ARG A 164 37.29 -64.14 -37.56
N LEU A 165 36.78 -63.90 -36.37
CA LEU A 165 36.69 -64.88 -35.28
C LEU A 165 35.35 -65.66 -35.37
N ALA A 166 35.15 -66.61 -34.46
CA ALA A 166 34.02 -67.53 -34.52
C ALA A 166 32.75 -66.94 -33.86
N PRO A 167 31.55 -67.19 -34.41
CA PRO A 167 30.30 -66.72 -33.81
C PRO A 167 30.03 -67.42 -32.48
N PRO A 168 29.76 -66.70 -31.38
CA PRO A 168 29.25 -67.31 -30.16
C PRO A 168 27.79 -67.73 -30.33
N ASN A 169 27.46 -68.92 -29.82
CA ASN A 169 26.10 -69.46 -29.88
C ASN A 169 25.19 -68.81 -28.83
N ALA A 170 23.88 -69.07 -28.92
CA ALA A 170 22.98 -68.85 -27.79
C ALA A 170 23.47 -69.60 -26.53
N GLU A 171 23.07 -69.09 -25.36
CA GLU A 171 23.48 -69.55 -24.02
C GLU A 171 24.97 -69.33 -23.67
N THR A 172 25.81 -68.89 -24.61
CA THR A 172 27.22 -68.57 -24.31
C THR A 172 27.30 -67.40 -23.31
N ALA A 173 28.04 -67.61 -22.21
CA ALA A 173 28.27 -66.58 -21.19
C ALA A 173 29.16 -65.44 -21.71
N THR A 174 28.88 -64.22 -21.29
CA THR A 174 29.63 -63.01 -21.67
C THR A 174 30.40 -62.45 -20.47
N SER A 175 31.47 -61.69 -20.72
CA SER A 175 32.06 -60.84 -19.69
C SER A 175 31.05 -59.80 -19.21
N ASP A 176 31.34 -59.16 -18.08
CA ASP A 176 30.69 -57.88 -17.76
C ASP A 176 31.01 -56.88 -18.90
N PRO A 177 30.04 -56.06 -19.36
CA PRO A 177 30.26 -55.15 -20.50
C PRO A 177 31.14 -53.95 -20.14
N PHE A 178 32.07 -53.60 -21.03
CA PHE A 178 32.92 -52.42 -20.89
C PHE A 178 32.62 -51.37 -21.97
N PRO A 179 32.63 -50.07 -21.63
CA PRO A 179 32.42 -48.99 -22.60
C PRO A 179 33.60 -48.88 -23.58
N VAL A 180 33.30 -48.67 -24.87
CA VAL A 180 34.30 -48.53 -25.93
C VAL A 180 34.22 -47.12 -26.52
N ASN A 181 35.18 -46.26 -26.17
CA ASN A 181 35.20 -44.85 -26.58
C ASN A 181 35.67 -44.65 -28.06
N ASN A 182 35.05 -45.36 -28.99
CA ASN A 182 35.36 -45.31 -30.43
C ASN A 182 34.19 -44.65 -31.19
N ALA A 183 34.45 -43.47 -31.74
CA ALA A 183 33.47 -42.69 -32.51
C ALA A 183 32.97 -43.43 -33.76
N ALA A 184 33.84 -44.16 -34.47
CA ALA A 184 33.45 -44.91 -35.67
C ALA A 184 32.53 -46.08 -35.33
N LEU A 185 32.75 -46.71 -34.17
CA LEU A 185 31.96 -47.81 -33.64
C LEU A 185 30.59 -47.34 -33.16
N ARG A 186 30.52 -46.22 -32.41
CA ARG A 186 29.26 -45.56 -32.05
C ARG A 186 28.42 -45.20 -33.28
N LYS A 187 29.03 -44.65 -34.34
CA LYS A 187 28.35 -44.36 -35.61
C LYS A 187 27.83 -45.63 -36.29
N ALA A 188 28.66 -46.68 -36.37
CA ALA A 188 28.28 -47.97 -36.98
C ALA A 188 27.03 -48.59 -36.33
N LEU A 189 26.91 -48.47 -35.00
CA LEU A 189 25.77 -48.97 -34.23
C LEU A 189 24.54 -48.05 -34.31
N TYR A 190 24.73 -46.73 -34.20
CA TYR A 190 23.62 -45.76 -34.12
C TYR A 190 22.93 -45.48 -35.47
N TYR A 191 23.70 -45.50 -36.56
CA TYR A 191 23.22 -45.31 -37.93
C TYR A 191 23.10 -46.63 -38.71
N GLY A 192 23.43 -47.76 -38.07
CA GLY A 192 23.22 -49.11 -38.59
C GLY A 192 21.84 -49.68 -38.23
N VAL A 193 21.61 -50.97 -38.51
CA VAL A 193 20.33 -51.63 -38.22
C VAL A 193 20.09 -51.69 -36.70
N HIS A 194 18.84 -51.51 -36.30
CA HIS A 194 18.42 -51.35 -34.89
C HIS A 194 19.03 -50.13 -34.15
N GLY A 195 19.83 -49.30 -34.83
CA GLY A 195 20.27 -48.00 -34.34
C GLY A 195 19.15 -46.93 -34.41
N PRO A 196 19.13 -45.92 -33.51
CA PRO A 196 18.09 -44.90 -33.49
C PRO A 196 17.94 -44.04 -34.76
N GLU A 197 18.97 -43.94 -35.61
CA GLU A 197 18.92 -43.24 -36.90
C GLU A 197 19.46 -44.12 -38.04
N ASN A 198 19.03 -45.39 -38.11
CA ASN A 198 19.37 -46.35 -39.17
C ASN A 198 19.24 -45.73 -40.58
N ILE A 199 20.36 -45.49 -41.27
CA ILE A 199 20.31 -44.81 -42.57
C ILE A 199 19.84 -45.71 -43.71
N MET A 200 19.90 -47.03 -43.54
CA MET A 200 19.55 -47.99 -44.60
C MET A 200 18.04 -48.21 -44.73
N GLU A 201 17.28 -47.83 -43.70
CA GLU A 201 15.82 -47.94 -43.70
C GLU A 201 15.20 -47.06 -44.79
N GLY A 202 14.21 -47.59 -45.50
CA GLY A 202 13.60 -46.93 -46.66
C GLY A 202 14.47 -46.88 -47.93
N GLN A 203 15.77 -47.20 -47.88
CA GLN A 203 16.64 -47.23 -49.07
C GLN A 203 16.49 -48.51 -49.92
N GLY A 204 15.62 -49.45 -49.53
CA GLY A 204 15.35 -50.68 -50.28
C GLY A 204 16.25 -51.88 -49.93
N TYR A 205 17.09 -51.77 -48.90
CA TYR A 205 17.82 -52.92 -48.35
C TYR A 205 16.90 -53.87 -47.57
N THR A 206 17.16 -55.17 -47.66
CA THR A 206 16.51 -56.20 -46.83
C THR A 206 17.09 -56.22 -45.42
N ASN A 207 16.38 -56.82 -44.45
CA ASN A 207 16.87 -56.93 -43.07
C ASN A 207 18.21 -57.67 -43.00
N GLU A 208 18.35 -58.74 -43.78
CA GLU A 208 19.57 -59.56 -43.85
C GLU A 208 20.75 -58.74 -44.39
N GLN A 209 20.51 -57.93 -45.43
CA GLN A 209 21.51 -56.97 -45.95
C GLN A 209 21.89 -55.94 -44.89
N MET A 210 20.91 -55.32 -44.22
CA MET A 210 21.18 -54.30 -43.18
C MET A 210 21.95 -54.89 -41.99
N ILE A 211 21.64 -56.12 -41.55
CA ILE A 211 22.36 -56.83 -40.49
C ILE A 211 23.79 -57.16 -40.91
N VAL A 212 24.01 -57.77 -42.08
CA VAL A 212 25.37 -58.12 -42.50
C VAL A 212 26.22 -56.88 -42.73
N ALA A 213 25.65 -55.82 -43.33
CA ALA A 213 26.34 -54.54 -43.48
C ALA A 213 26.70 -53.93 -42.12
N THR A 214 25.80 -53.94 -41.14
CA THR A 214 26.07 -53.41 -39.79
C THR A 214 27.19 -54.18 -39.08
N ASN A 215 27.21 -55.52 -39.16
CA ASN A 215 28.33 -56.31 -38.64
C ASN A 215 29.66 -55.95 -39.32
N ASP A 216 29.65 -55.76 -40.64
CA ASP A 216 30.84 -55.35 -41.39
C ASP A 216 31.30 -53.92 -41.00
N PHE A 217 30.35 -53.00 -40.72
CA PHE A 217 30.66 -51.65 -40.22
C PHE A 217 31.29 -51.69 -38.83
N VAL A 218 30.75 -52.49 -37.90
CA VAL A 218 31.23 -52.63 -36.52
C VAL A 218 32.61 -53.30 -36.51
N SER A 219 32.79 -54.39 -37.26
CA SER A 219 34.08 -55.07 -37.42
C SER A 219 35.14 -54.14 -38.04
N MET A 220 34.79 -53.39 -39.09
CA MET A 220 35.69 -52.42 -39.72
C MET A 220 36.07 -51.29 -38.76
N ALA A 221 35.10 -50.75 -38.01
CA ALA A 221 35.33 -49.66 -37.07
C ALA A 221 36.14 -50.07 -35.85
N HIS A 222 36.11 -51.35 -35.44
CA HIS A 222 36.90 -51.87 -34.32
C HIS A 222 38.30 -52.35 -34.74
N THR A 223 38.41 -53.15 -35.81
CA THR A 223 39.64 -53.88 -36.16
C THR A 223 40.39 -53.34 -37.37
N GLY A 224 39.77 -52.44 -38.15
CA GLY A 224 40.26 -52.03 -39.46
C GLY A 224 39.99 -53.03 -40.59
N THR A 225 39.22 -54.11 -40.35
CA THR A 225 38.81 -55.06 -41.40
C THR A 225 37.47 -55.77 -41.11
N SER A 226 36.93 -56.50 -42.09
CA SER A 226 35.60 -57.09 -42.03
C SER A 226 35.49 -58.39 -42.84
N VAL A 227 34.37 -59.12 -42.70
CA VAL A 227 34.13 -60.34 -43.50
C VAL A 227 33.95 -59.96 -44.97
N GLY A 228 33.21 -58.89 -45.27
CA GLY A 228 32.99 -58.42 -46.64
C GLY A 228 34.24 -57.92 -47.36
N GLN A 229 35.33 -57.62 -46.65
CA GLN A 229 36.66 -57.35 -47.23
C GLN A 229 37.45 -58.61 -47.58
N LEU A 230 37.29 -59.68 -46.80
CA LEU A 230 38.10 -60.89 -46.91
C LEU A 230 37.41 -61.99 -47.74
N ALA A 231 36.10 -62.15 -47.56
CA ALA A 231 35.27 -63.06 -48.34
C ALA A 231 35.13 -62.56 -49.79
N ALA A 232 35.05 -63.51 -50.74
CA ALA A 232 34.89 -63.24 -52.17
C ALA A 232 35.87 -62.18 -52.73
N ASN A 233 37.12 -62.15 -52.24
CA ASN A 233 38.15 -61.17 -52.62
C ASN A 233 37.71 -59.71 -52.43
N GLY A 234 36.92 -59.42 -51.38
CA GLY A 234 36.45 -58.07 -51.07
C GLY A 234 35.25 -57.61 -51.90
N TRP A 235 34.57 -58.51 -52.62
CA TRP A 235 33.48 -58.14 -53.53
C TRP A 235 32.32 -57.43 -52.82
N HIS A 236 31.88 -57.92 -51.66
CA HIS A 236 30.77 -57.32 -50.91
C HIS A 236 31.13 -55.93 -50.38
N TRP A 237 32.33 -55.77 -49.82
CA TRP A 237 32.85 -54.48 -49.37
C TRP A 237 32.83 -53.45 -50.50
N ASN A 238 33.49 -53.77 -51.62
CA ASN A 238 33.68 -52.84 -52.72
C ASN A 238 32.41 -52.56 -53.54
N THR A 239 31.43 -53.49 -53.55
CA THR A 239 30.22 -53.35 -54.38
C THR A 239 29.12 -52.53 -53.72
N TRP A 240 28.93 -52.62 -52.39
CA TRP A 240 27.84 -51.91 -51.72
C TRP A 240 28.14 -51.48 -50.26
N ILE A 241 28.75 -52.35 -49.45
CA ILE A 241 28.93 -52.08 -48.01
C ILE A 241 29.80 -50.84 -47.75
N LYS A 242 30.92 -50.66 -48.47
CA LYS A 242 31.83 -49.52 -48.24
C LYS A 242 31.12 -48.17 -48.40
N ASN A 243 30.22 -48.02 -49.37
CA ASN A 243 29.53 -46.75 -49.61
C ASN A 243 28.66 -46.35 -48.40
N LEU A 244 27.90 -47.31 -47.86
CA LEU A 244 27.12 -47.10 -46.63
C LEU A 244 28.02 -46.82 -45.42
N TYR A 245 29.15 -47.53 -45.30
CA TYR A 245 30.14 -47.26 -44.24
C TYR A 245 30.69 -45.84 -44.33
N ASP A 246 31.11 -45.38 -45.52
CA ASP A 246 31.60 -44.02 -45.75
C ASP A 246 30.54 -42.97 -45.39
N GLN A 247 29.27 -43.21 -45.76
CA GLN A 247 28.14 -42.34 -45.38
C GLN A 247 27.94 -42.28 -43.86
N ILE A 248 27.99 -43.42 -43.16
CA ILE A 248 27.88 -43.49 -41.70
C ILE A 248 29.04 -42.77 -41.03
N GLN A 249 30.28 -42.97 -41.50
CA GLN A 249 31.45 -42.32 -40.90
C GLN A 249 31.47 -40.80 -41.11
N ALA A 250 30.81 -40.30 -42.16
CA ALA A 250 30.60 -38.86 -42.39
C ALA A 250 29.53 -38.22 -41.46
N LYS A 251 28.70 -39.00 -40.76
CA LYS A 251 27.72 -38.46 -39.78
C LYS A 251 28.40 -37.92 -38.51
N PRO A 252 27.72 -37.05 -37.72
CA PRO A 252 28.17 -36.69 -36.37
C PRO A 252 28.31 -37.91 -35.44
N ASP A 253 29.25 -37.86 -34.48
CA ASP A 253 29.35 -38.86 -33.41
C ASP A 253 28.13 -38.73 -32.46
N PRO A 254 27.32 -39.79 -32.28
CA PRO A 254 26.11 -39.75 -31.46
C PRO A 254 26.38 -39.72 -29.94
N LYS A 255 27.65 -39.71 -29.49
CA LYS A 255 28.00 -39.52 -28.06
C LYS A 255 27.28 -38.33 -27.42
N SER A 256 27.17 -37.24 -28.18
CA SER A 256 26.47 -36.00 -27.77
C SER A 256 24.95 -36.13 -27.62
N LYS A 257 24.35 -37.20 -28.16
CA LYS A 257 22.93 -37.56 -27.98
C LYS A 257 22.70 -38.56 -26.84
N GLY A 258 23.72 -38.83 -26.01
CA GLY A 258 23.64 -39.83 -24.94
C GLY A 258 23.77 -41.29 -25.42
N TYR A 259 24.31 -41.52 -26.63
CA TYR A 259 24.56 -42.86 -27.15
C TYR A 259 26.00 -43.33 -26.88
N GLU A 260 26.16 -44.47 -26.21
CA GLU A 260 27.48 -45.09 -25.99
C GLU A 260 27.55 -46.51 -26.56
N ALA A 261 28.73 -46.90 -27.01
CA ALA A 261 29.03 -48.26 -27.44
C ALA A 261 29.62 -49.06 -26.27
N TYR A 262 29.14 -50.29 -26.09
CA TYR A 262 29.61 -51.23 -25.09
C TYR A 262 29.99 -52.55 -25.76
N MET A 263 30.99 -53.23 -25.23
CA MET A 263 31.50 -54.50 -25.74
C MET A 263 31.52 -55.55 -24.63
N VAL A 264 31.28 -56.79 -25.00
CA VAL A 264 31.50 -57.97 -24.15
C VAL A 264 32.50 -58.91 -24.80
N ASN A 265 33.44 -59.41 -24.00
CA ASN A 265 34.30 -60.52 -24.39
C ASN A 265 33.54 -61.83 -24.24
N VAL A 266 33.87 -62.82 -25.06
CA VAL A 266 33.23 -64.14 -25.05
C VAL A 266 34.29 -65.23 -25.04
N SER A 267 34.36 -66.00 -23.95
CA SER A 267 35.38 -67.02 -23.75
C SER A 267 35.02 -68.33 -24.45
N GLY A 268 35.91 -68.84 -25.30
CA GLY A 268 35.75 -70.12 -25.96
C GLY A 268 36.44 -70.19 -27.32
N SER A 269 36.16 -71.25 -28.09
CA SER A 269 36.58 -71.36 -29.49
C SER A 269 35.52 -72.07 -30.32
N GLY A 270 35.48 -71.76 -31.62
CA GLY A 270 34.54 -72.35 -32.58
C GLY A 270 35.05 -72.19 -34.02
N ILE A 271 34.24 -72.59 -34.99
CA ILE A 271 34.56 -72.46 -36.42
C ILE A 271 34.14 -71.07 -36.93
N ASN A 272 35.05 -70.35 -37.58
CA ASN A 272 34.77 -69.06 -38.21
C ASN A 272 34.20 -69.21 -39.64
N TRP A 273 33.86 -68.08 -40.27
CA TRP A 273 33.33 -68.00 -41.64
C TRP A 273 34.21 -68.67 -42.72
N ALA A 274 35.52 -68.82 -42.44
CA ALA A 274 36.50 -69.45 -43.33
C ALA A 274 36.76 -70.93 -43.01
N GLY A 275 35.91 -71.57 -42.18
CA GLY A 275 36.03 -72.98 -41.81
C GLY A 275 37.19 -73.29 -40.85
N THR A 276 37.76 -72.27 -40.19
CA THR A 276 38.93 -72.39 -39.31
C THR A 276 38.51 -72.31 -37.84
N GLN A 277 39.10 -73.15 -36.98
CA GLN A 277 38.91 -73.03 -35.54
C GLN A 277 39.63 -71.78 -35.01
N THR A 278 38.89 -70.86 -34.41
CA THR A 278 39.42 -69.62 -33.80
C THR A 278 38.81 -69.42 -32.41
N ALA A 279 39.30 -68.42 -31.66
CA ALA A 279 38.54 -67.91 -30.51
C ALA A 279 37.13 -67.45 -30.93
N LEU A 280 36.20 -67.41 -29.97
CA LEU A 280 34.91 -66.73 -30.16
C LEU A 280 35.12 -65.22 -30.24
N GLN A 281 34.32 -64.54 -31.06
CA GLN A 281 34.42 -63.10 -31.24
C GLN A 281 33.78 -62.32 -30.07
N PRO A 282 34.35 -61.17 -29.66
CA PRO A 282 33.64 -60.22 -28.82
C PRO A 282 32.41 -59.67 -29.55
N LEU A 283 31.40 -59.24 -28.80
CA LEU A 283 30.17 -58.65 -29.33
C LEU A 283 30.05 -57.19 -28.90
N VAL A 284 29.59 -56.32 -29.81
CA VAL A 284 29.39 -54.89 -29.54
C VAL A 284 27.91 -54.54 -29.68
N PHE A 285 27.39 -53.77 -28.73
CA PHE A 285 26.05 -53.19 -28.75
C PHE A 285 26.11 -51.70 -28.39
N GLY A 286 25.02 -50.98 -28.62
CA GLY A 286 24.88 -49.58 -28.24
C GLY A 286 23.75 -49.37 -27.24
N MET A 287 23.91 -48.39 -26.35
CA MET A 287 22.90 -47.97 -25.38
C MET A 287 22.52 -46.52 -25.63
N TYR A 288 21.22 -46.23 -25.77
CA TYR A 288 20.70 -44.89 -26.01
C TYR A 288 20.04 -44.34 -24.73
N ALA A 289 20.76 -43.51 -24.00
CA ALA A 289 20.27 -42.79 -22.83
C ALA A 289 20.21 -41.27 -23.15
N PRO A 290 19.24 -40.81 -23.97
CA PRO A 290 19.11 -39.41 -24.30
C PRO A 290 18.84 -38.56 -23.06
N LYS A 291 19.38 -37.35 -23.07
CA LYS A 291 19.29 -36.38 -21.98
C LYS A 291 18.40 -35.21 -22.39
N GLY A 292 17.66 -34.67 -21.43
CA GLY A 292 16.80 -33.51 -21.59
C GLY A 292 17.37 -32.25 -20.96
N GLN A 293 16.62 -31.16 -21.10
CA GLN A 293 17.00 -29.85 -20.58
C GLN A 293 15.76 -29.01 -20.23
N ALA A 294 15.91 -28.12 -19.26
CA ALA A 294 14.83 -27.41 -18.60
C ALA A 294 15.07 -25.88 -18.52
N GLN A 295 13.99 -25.11 -18.56
CA GLN A 295 13.99 -23.66 -18.32
C GLN A 295 12.70 -23.23 -17.61
N ILE A 296 12.75 -22.15 -16.83
CA ILE A 296 11.56 -21.44 -16.32
C ILE A 296 11.36 -20.15 -17.12
N ARG A 297 10.11 -19.83 -17.45
CA ARG A 297 9.64 -18.49 -17.79
C ARG A 297 8.82 -17.90 -16.66
N LYS A 298 8.94 -16.59 -16.47
CA LYS A 298 8.36 -15.86 -15.34
C LYS A 298 7.29 -14.87 -15.81
N VAL A 299 6.16 -14.85 -15.12
CA VAL A 299 5.10 -13.85 -15.33
C VAL A 299 4.63 -13.27 -13.98
N SER A 300 3.93 -12.13 -14.04
CA SER A 300 3.12 -11.62 -12.94
C SER A 300 1.74 -12.26 -13.00
N ALA A 301 1.21 -12.68 -11.85
CA ALA A 301 -0.17 -13.14 -11.73
C ALA A 301 -1.19 -11.99 -11.79
N ASP A 302 -0.76 -10.74 -11.55
CA ASP A 302 -1.59 -9.54 -11.71
C ASP A 302 -0.79 -8.39 -12.37
N PRO A 303 -0.74 -8.34 -13.71
CA PRO A 303 -0.11 -7.24 -14.43
C PRO A 303 -0.77 -5.87 -14.18
N ALA A 304 -2.02 -5.79 -13.71
CA ALA A 304 -2.68 -4.50 -13.50
C ALA A 304 -2.15 -3.75 -12.26
N ILE A 305 -1.56 -4.46 -11.30
CA ILE A 305 -0.84 -3.91 -10.15
C ILE A 305 0.62 -3.57 -10.48
N SER A 306 1.26 -4.38 -11.35
CA SER A 306 2.73 -4.42 -11.48
C SER A 306 3.31 -3.97 -12.82
N ALA A 307 2.51 -3.79 -13.87
CA ALA A 307 2.97 -3.25 -15.15
C ALA A 307 3.36 -1.76 -15.02
N ASP A 308 4.34 -1.35 -15.82
CA ASP A 308 4.85 0.03 -15.90
C ASP A 308 5.28 0.66 -14.56
N ASN A 309 5.56 -0.17 -13.56
CA ASN A 309 5.96 0.25 -12.22
C ASN A 309 7.31 -0.42 -11.82
N PRO A 310 8.46 0.30 -11.89
CA PRO A 310 9.79 -0.26 -11.64
C PRO A 310 10.07 -0.58 -10.16
N ASN A 311 9.13 -0.30 -9.25
CA ASN A 311 9.20 -0.86 -7.90
C ASN A 311 8.92 -2.37 -7.88
N TYR A 312 8.31 -2.92 -8.94
CA TYR A 312 8.19 -4.34 -9.21
C TYR A 312 9.24 -4.79 -10.24
N SER A 313 9.85 -5.94 -10.02
CA SER A 313 10.64 -6.65 -11.03
C SER A 313 10.48 -8.16 -10.83
N LEU A 314 10.43 -8.92 -11.91
CA LEU A 314 10.42 -10.39 -11.90
C LEU A 314 11.84 -10.98 -12.07
N ALA A 315 12.82 -10.15 -12.43
CA ALA A 315 14.21 -10.58 -12.57
C ALA A 315 14.87 -10.75 -11.19
N GLY A 316 15.77 -11.73 -11.07
CA GLY A 316 16.43 -12.06 -9.81
C GLY A 316 15.60 -12.95 -8.86
N ALA A 317 14.41 -13.40 -9.27
CA ALA A 317 13.72 -14.55 -8.69
C ALA A 317 14.59 -15.80 -8.81
N GLN A 318 14.49 -16.71 -7.83
CA GLN A 318 15.21 -17.98 -7.87
C GLN A 318 14.30 -19.15 -7.49
N TYR A 319 14.40 -20.21 -8.29
CA TYR A 319 13.71 -21.48 -8.06
C TYR A 319 14.74 -22.61 -7.93
N GLY A 320 14.53 -23.51 -6.97
CA GLY A 320 15.26 -24.77 -6.92
C GLY A 320 14.67 -25.78 -7.90
N LEU A 321 15.53 -26.61 -8.50
CA LEU A 321 15.16 -27.84 -9.19
C LEU A 321 15.46 -29.02 -8.26
N TYR A 322 14.49 -29.92 -8.10
CA TYR A 322 14.51 -31.02 -7.13
C TYR A 322 14.21 -32.36 -7.81
N SER A 323 14.83 -33.43 -7.32
CA SER A 323 14.57 -34.80 -7.77
C SER A 323 13.38 -35.47 -7.09
N ASP A 324 12.85 -34.89 -6.00
CA ASP A 324 11.78 -35.46 -5.18
C ASP A 324 10.56 -34.52 -5.03
N PRO A 325 9.35 -35.06 -4.84
CA PRO A 325 8.11 -34.28 -4.74
C PRO A 325 7.97 -33.46 -3.44
N GLN A 326 8.83 -33.65 -2.44
CA GLN A 326 8.82 -32.85 -1.21
C GLN A 326 9.77 -31.63 -1.30
N ALA A 327 10.52 -31.50 -2.40
CA ALA A 327 11.58 -30.52 -2.59
C ALA A 327 12.66 -30.56 -1.49
N GLY A 328 13.09 -31.78 -1.12
CA GLY A 328 14.15 -32.01 -0.14
C GLY A 328 15.56 -32.09 -0.74
N ASN A 329 15.70 -32.62 -1.95
CA ASN A 329 16.99 -32.85 -2.63
C ASN A 329 17.14 -31.91 -3.83
N GLN A 330 17.77 -30.75 -3.60
CA GLN A 330 17.98 -29.74 -4.64
C GLN A 330 19.17 -30.10 -5.54
N ILE A 331 18.91 -30.34 -6.81
CA ILE A 331 19.90 -30.72 -7.83
C ILE A 331 20.32 -29.56 -8.74
N GLY A 332 19.65 -28.40 -8.63
CA GLY A 332 19.98 -27.23 -9.44
C GLY A 332 19.21 -25.97 -9.02
N THR A 333 19.53 -24.85 -9.68
CA THR A 333 18.91 -23.54 -9.43
C THR A 333 18.67 -22.81 -10.74
N PHE A 334 17.44 -22.33 -10.91
CA PHE A 334 17.06 -21.38 -11.95
C PHE A 334 17.10 -19.96 -11.37
N THR A 335 17.76 -19.02 -12.06
CA THR A 335 17.72 -17.58 -11.74
C THR A 335 17.10 -16.83 -12.92
N ILE A 336 16.03 -16.09 -12.69
CA ILE A 336 15.30 -15.36 -13.73
C ILE A 336 16.07 -14.11 -14.18
N ARG A 337 16.24 -13.95 -15.49
CA ARG A 337 16.93 -12.83 -16.13
C ARG A 337 15.93 -11.74 -16.56
N SER A 338 16.46 -10.62 -17.07
CA SER A 338 15.66 -9.47 -17.53
C SER A 338 14.73 -9.76 -18.72
N ASP A 339 14.97 -10.83 -19.48
CA ASP A 339 14.07 -11.33 -20.54
C ASP A 339 12.98 -12.28 -20.03
N LEU A 340 12.77 -12.32 -18.71
CA LEU A 340 11.79 -13.15 -18.01
C LEU A 340 12.00 -14.67 -18.17
N SER A 341 13.20 -15.09 -18.58
CA SER A 341 13.58 -16.51 -18.65
C SER A 341 14.78 -16.83 -17.75
N SER A 342 14.88 -18.08 -17.29
CA SER A 342 16.01 -18.53 -16.50
C SER A 342 17.26 -18.84 -17.34
N ASN A 343 18.36 -19.18 -16.69
CA ASN A 343 19.35 -20.11 -17.24
C ASN A 343 18.69 -21.43 -17.65
N ILE A 344 19.26 -22.13 -18.63
CA ILE A 344 18.90 -23.52 -18.94
C ILE A 344 19.67 -24.43 -17.99
N ILE A 345 19.07 -25.55 -17.58
CA ILE A 345 19.75 -26.69 -16.94
C ILE A 345 19.66 -27.87 -17.91
N SER A 346 20.79 -28.51 -18.21
CA SER A 346 20.92 -29.60 -19.19
C SER A 346 21.48 -30.85 -18.52
N ASP A 347 21.66 -31.93 -19.29
CA ASP A 347 22.11 -33.26 -18.80
C ASP A 347 21.15 -33.93 -17.79
N LEU A 348 19.87 -33.54 -17.84
CA LEU A 348 18.81 -34.10 -17.02
C LEU A 348 18.30 -35.43 -17.59
N ASP A 349 18.02 -36.40 -16.73
CA ASP A 349 17.40 -37.67 -17.10
C ASP A 349 15.92 -37.48 -17.46
N LEU A 350 15.35 -38.43 -18.21
CA LEU A 350 14.01 -38.28 -18.80
C LEU A 350 12.90 -38.67 -17.82
N GLN A 351 12.70 -37.83 -16.81
CA GLN A 351 11.75 -38.05 -15.72
C GLN A 351 11.00 -36.77 -15.33
N THR A 352 10.06 -36.90 -14.39
CA THR A 352 9.45 -35.74 -13.72
C THR A 352 10.38 -35.23 -12.63
N TYR A 353 10.79 -33.97 -12.72
CA TYR A 353 11.42 -33.23 -11.63
C TYR A 353 10.43 -32.27 -10.98
N TYR A 354 10.84 -31.63 -9.89
CA TYR A 354 10.00 -30.70 -9.13
C TYR A 354 10.68 -29.34 -9.01
N VAL A 355 9.90 -28.27 -9.08
CA VAL A 355 10.36 -26.89 -9.12
C VAL A 355 9.63 -26.08 -8.05
N LYS A 356 10.37 -25.37 -7.21
CA LYS A 356 9.82 -24.56 -6.10
C LYS A 356 10.54 -23.23 -6.01
N GLU A 357 9.84 -22.14 -5.74
CA GLU A 357 10.50 -20.86 -5.50
C GLU A 357 11.26 -20.88 -4.16
N ILE A 358 12.49 -20.38 -4.18
CA ILE A 358 13.36 -20.26 -3.00
C ILE A 358 13.68 -18.79 -2.67
N LYS A 359 13.36 -17.86 -3.58
CA LYS A 359 13.52 -16.42 -3.39
C LYS A 359 12.62 -15.65 -4.36
N ALA A 360 11.59 -15.00 -3.82
CA ALA A 360 10.74 -14.04 -4.53
C ALA A 360 11.55 -12.89 -5.14
N PRO A 361 11.14 -12.33 -6.29
CA PRO A 361 11.75 -11.15 -6.88
C PRO A 361 11.19 -9.85 -6.28
N GLN A 362 11.70 -8.71 -6.74
CA GLN A 362 11.43 -7.40 -6.12
C GLN A 362 9.94 -7.02 -6.19
N GLY A 363 9.31 -6.86 -5.02
CA GLY A 363 7.91 -6.44 -4.91
C GLY A 363 6.89 -7.57 -5.14
N TYR A 364 7.31 -8.83 -5.17
CA TYR A 364 6.41 -9.98 -5.31
C TYR A 364 6.40 -10.85 -4.04
N ALA A 365 5.31 -11.58 -3.85
CA ALA A 365 5.19 -12.60 -2.82
C ALA A 365 5.90 -13.90 -3.23
N LEU A 366 6.43 -14.65 -2.26
CA LEU A 366 7.07 -15.96 -2.50
C LEU A 366 6.02 -17.00 -2.87
N ASP A 367 6.17 -17.63 -4.03
CA ASP A 367 5.34 -18.76 -4.44
C ASP A 367 5.78 -20.05 -3.73
N GLN A 368 4.97 -20.49 -2.76
CA GLN A 368 5.22 -21.72 -2.00
C GLN A 368 4.89 -23.01 -2.78
N THR A 369 4.32 -22.89 -3.98
CA THR A 369 3.89 -24.03 -4.82
C THR A 369 5.08 -24.86 -5.30
N VAL A 370 4.91 -26.18 -5.28
CA VAL A 370 5.84 -27.13 -5.91
C VAL A 370 5.24 -27.60 -7.22
N TYR A 371 5.86 -27.24 -8.34
CA TYR A 371 5.41 -27.56 -9.69
C TYR A 371 6.13 -28.81 -10.23
N PRO A 372 5.41 -29.79 -10.79
CA PRO A 372 6.03 -30.87 -11.55
C PRO A 372 6.50 -30.36 -12.92
N LEU A 373 7.67 -30.81 -13.35
CA LEU A 373 8.27 -30.52 -14.64
C LEU A 373 8.74 -31.83 -15.30
N GLN A 374 7.99 -32.30 -16.29
CA GLN A 374 8.40 -33.44 -17.10
C GLN A 374 9.52 -33.04 -18.07
N VAL A 375 10.66 -33.71 -17.97
CA VAL A 375 11.78 -33.56 -18.90
C VAL A 375 11.68 -34.62 -20.01
N ASN A 376 12.01 -34.23 -21.24
CA ASN A 376 11.82 -35.03 -22.46
C ASN A 376 13.09 -35.00 -23.32
N ALA A 377 13.26 -36.03 -24.18
CA ALA A 377 14.38 -36.13 -25.11
C ALA A 377 14.40 -34.96 -26.10
N ASP A 378 15.60 -34.45 -26.41
CA ASP A 378 15.90 -33.51 -27.50
C ASP A 378 15.06 -32.20 -27.55
N ALA A 379 14.33 -31.89 -26.48
CA ALA A 379 13.42 -30.74 -26.37
C ALA A 379 13.67 -29.92 -25.09
N LEU A 380 13.65 -28.59 -25.22
CA LEU A 380 13.70 -27.70 -24.06
C LEU A 380 12.36 -27.70 -23.34
N SER A 381 12.34 -28.27 -22.14
CA SER A 381 11.15 -28.40 -21.30
C SER A 381 10.95 -27.09 -20.51
N VAL A 382 9.99 -26.27 -20.93
CA VAL A 382 9.76 -24.92 -20.38
C VAL A 382 8.57 -24.90 -19.42
N LEU A 383 8.82 -24.66 -18.14
CA LEU A 383 7.80 -24.36 -17.14
C LEU A 383 7.49 -22.85 -17.14
N THR A 384 6.26 -22.44 -16.84
CA THR A 384 5.90 -21.03 -16.61
C THR A 384 5.34 -20.84 -15.21
N CYS A 385 5.98 -19.97 -14.41
CA CYS A 385 5.60 -19.70 -13.01
C CYS A 385 5.17 -18.25 -12.80
N SER A 386 4.12 -18.02 -12.00
CA SER A 386 3.50 -16.71 -11.79
C SER A 386 3.51 -16.27 -10.32
N ASP A 387 4.05 -15.09 -10.01
CA ASP A 387 4.02 -14.56 -8.63
C ASP A 387 2.93 -13.52 -8.50
N VAL A 388 2.37 -13.39 -7.29
CA VAL A 388 1.42 -12.32 -6.98
C VAL A 388 2.21 -11.07 -6.55
N PRO A 389 2.02 -9.91 -7.20
CA PRO A 389 2.66 -8.67 -6.78
C PRO A 389 2.13 -8.23 -5.41
N GLN A 390 3.02 -7.77 -4.54
CA GLN A 390 2.65 -7.28 -3.21
C GLN A 390 1.84 -5.98 -3.34
N ALA A 391 0.77 -5.85 -2.55
CA ALA A 391 -0.02 -4.62 -2.50
C ALA A 391 -0.62 -4.42 -1.10
N ASN A 392 -0.93 -3.17 -0.74
CA ASN A 392 -1.53 -2.83 0.55
C ASN A 392 -3.07 -2.74 0.40
N PRO A 393 -3.88 -3.72 0.85
CA PRO A 393 -5.30 -3.47 1.08
C PRO A 393 -5.45 -2.40 2.16
N VAL A 394 -6.13 -1.30 1.87
CA VAL A 394 -6.33 -0.21 2.83
C VAL A 394 -7.78 -0.17 3.26
N THR A 395 -8.03 -0.52 4.51
CA THR A 395 -9.35 -0.39 5.12
C THR A 395 -9.73 1.09 5.22
N ILE A 396 -8.97 1.89 5.99
CA ILE A 396 -9.25 3.31 6.23
C ILE A 396 -8.07 4.15 5.73
N LEU A 397 -8.31 5.00 4.74
CA LEU A 397 -7.36 6.00 4.24
C LEU A 397 -7.26 7.18 5.22
N VAL A 398 -8.41 7.75 5.58
CA VAL A 398 -8.50 8.98 6.38
C VAL A 398 -9.51 8.77 7.50
N GLN A 399 -9.20 9.30 8.69
CA GLN A 399 -10.14 9.53 9.77
C GLN A 399 -10.30 11.04 9.96
N LYS A 400 -11.52 11.52 9.74
CA LYS A 400 -11.89 12.93 9.56
C LYS A 400 -12.88 13.35 10.64
N PHE A 401 -12.48 14.31 11.47
CA PHE A 401 -13.21 14.61 12.71
C PHE A 401 -13.17 16.09 13.09
N ASP A 402 -14.08 16.50 13.96
CA ASP A 402 -14.08 17.82 14.59
C ASP A 402 -12.88 17.94 15.52
N LYS A 403 -12.08 18.99 15.33
CA LYS A 403 -10.83 19.21 16.06
C LYS A 403 -11.02 19.22 17.59
N ASP A 404 -12.15 19.73 18.06
CA ASP A 404 -12.39 20.02 19.48
C ASP A 404 -13.32 18.97 20.12
N THR A 405 -14.37 18.50 19.43
CA THR A 405 -15.29 17.46 19.97
C THR A 405 -14.81 16.03 19.69
N ARG A 406 -13.93 15.83 18.70
CA ARG A 406 -13.45 14.53 18.20
C ARG A 406 -14.51 13.66 17.51
N GLU A 407 -15.70 14.20 17.24
CA GLU A 407 -16.78 13.51 16.52
C GLU A 407 -16.44 13.39 15.02
N GLY A 408 -16.91 12.33 14.36
CA GLY A 408 -16.70 12.09 12.94
C GLY A 408 -17.43 13.12 12.06
N LEU A 409 -16.83 13.50 10.94
CA LEU A 409 -17.39 14.50 10.01
C LEU A 409 -17.59 13.95 8.60
N ALA A 410 -18.85 13.86 8.18
CA ALA A 410 -19.28 13.42 6.86
C ALA A 410 -19.06 14.45 5.74
N ASP A 411 -19.08 13.96 4.51
CA ASP A 411 -19.13 14.73 3.26
C ASP A 411 -17.99 15.77 3.08
N ALA A 412 -16.86 15.57 3.79
CA ALA A 412 -15.57 16.12 3.39
C ALA A 412 -15.10 15.37 2.14
N GLU A 413 -14.61 16.06 1.11
CA GLU A 413 -14.05 15.41 -0.09
C GLU A 413 -12.52 15.57 -0.12
N PHE A 414 -11.85 14.44 -0.34
CA PHE A 414 -10.41 14.31 -0.40
C PHE A 414 -9.98 13.93 -1.80
N THR A 415 -9.06 14.69 -2.37
CA THR A 415 -8.34 14.28 -3.58
C THR A 415 -7.18 13.38 -3.17
N VAL A 416 -7.23 12.13 -3.61
CA VAL A 416 -6.22 11.10 -3.39
C VAL A 416 -5.52 10.80 -4.72
N LYS A 417 -4.19 10.84 -4.74
CA LYS A 417 -3.39 10.62 -5.94
C LYS A 417 -2.34 9.54 -5.69
N TYR A 418 -2.26 8.56 -6.58
CA TYR A 418 -1.24 7.52 -6.56
C TYR A 418 -0.17 7.77 -7.62
N TYR A 419 1.08 7.57 -7.23
CA TYR A 419 2.30 7.80 -7.99
C TYR A 419 3.18 6.56 -7.97
N VAL A 420 3.68 6.16 -9.13
CA VAL A 420 4.72 5.14 -9.26
C VAL A 420 6.03 5.64 -8.66
N SER A 421 6.41 6.88 -9.00
CA SER A 421 7.47 7.65 -8.35
C SER A 421 7.00 9.07 -8.04
N ALA A 422 7.44 9.64 -6.91
CA ALA A 422 6.95 10.93 -6.41
C ALA A 422 7.36 12.14 -7.27
N GLN A 423 8.26 11.96 -8.24
CA GLN A 423 8.72 12.96 -9.20
C GLN A 423 7.92 12.94 -10.52
N GLU A 424 6.99 11.99 -10.68
CA GLU A 424 6.22 11.78 -11.92
C GLU A 424 4.80 12.37 -11.84
N ALA A 425 4.06 12.28 -12.95
CA ALA A 425 2.62 12.53 -12.93
C ALA A 425 1.90 11.42 -12.12
N PRO A 426 0.76 11.71 -11.46
CA PRO A 426 -0.01 10.67 -10.78
C PRO A 426 -0.55 9.66 -11.79
N GLN A 427 -0.29 8.37 -11.58
CA GLN A 427 -0.78 7.30 -12.44
C GLN A 427 -2.29 7.08 -12.26
N ARG A 428 -2.83 7.41 -11.07
CA ARG A 428 -4.28 7.47 -10.80
C ARG A 428 -4.64 8.62 -9.87
N THR A 429 -5.83 9.18 -10.05
CA THR A 429 -6.45 10.17 -9.17
C THR A 429 -7.88 9.76 -8.82
N TRP A 430 -8.22 9.90 -7.54
CA TRP A 430 -9.56 9.66 -6.99
C TRP A 430 -10.03 10.88 -6.21
N VAL A 431 -11.34 11.14 -6.21
CA VAL A 431 -11.98 12.00 -5.20
C VAL A 431 -12.86 11.09 -4.35
N LEU A 432 -12.58 11.02 -3.06
CA LEU A 432 -13.27 10.20 -2.09
C LEU A 432 -13.89 11.08 -1.01
N LYS A 433 -15.00 10.66 -0.39
CA LYS A 433 -15.66 11.41 0.69
C LYS A 433 -15.71 10.64 2.00
N SER A 434 -15.92 11.34 3.11
CA SER A 434 -16.08 10.73 4.44
C SER A 434 -17.52 10.27 4.75
N ASP A 435 -17.63 9.17 5.49
CA ASP A 435 -18.87 8.67 6.09
C ASP A 435 -19.29 9.46 7.35
N LYS A 436 -20.39 9.06 8.01
CA LYS A 436 -20.94 9.73 9.20
C LYS A 436 -20.03 9.57 10.43
N GLU A 437 -19.30 8.48 10.47
CA GLU A 437 -18.34 8.12 11.49
C GLU A 437 -16.97 8.79 11.24
N GLY A 438 -16.83 9.52 10.13
CA GLY A 438 -15.65 10.29 9.73
C GLY A 438 -14.62 9.50 8.94
N ASN A 439 -14.86 8.25 8.56
CA ASN A 439 -13.88 7.44 7.84
C ASN A 439 -13.96 7.70 6.32
N VAL A 440 -12.81 7.58 5.65
CA VAL A 440 -12.72 7.46 4.19
C VAL A 440 -12.10 6.11 3.90
N LEU A 441 -12.87 5.17 3.34
CA LEU A 441 -12.40 3.85 2.94
C LEU A 441 -11.99 3.86 1.46
N LEU A 442 -11.13 2.92 1.05
CA LEU A 442 -10.75 2.74 -0.36
C LEU A 442 -11.81 1.89 -1.08
N ASP A 443 -13.02 2.42 -1.28
CA ASP A 443 -14.11 1.69 -1.95
C ASP A 443 -14.99 2.59 -2.85
N GLU A 444 -15.88 1.95 -3.63
CA GLU A 444 -16.76 2.64 -4.59
C GLU A 444 -17.95 3.36 -3.92
N ALA A 445 -18.22 3.16 -2.62
CA ALA A 445 -19.28 3.85 -1.88
C ALA A 445 -18.80 5.21 -1.30
N HIS A 446 -17.52 5.29 -0.95
CA HIS A 446 -16.83 6.52 -0.59
C HIS A 446 -16.36 7.31 -1.83
N LYS A 447 -16.29 6.68 -3.00
CA LYS A 447 -15.84 7.32 -4.23
C LYS A 447 -16.85 8.30 -4.81
N VAL A 448 -16.40 9.55 -4.99
CA VAL A 448 -17.14 10.62 -5.69
C VAL A 448 -16.79 10.64 -7.18
N SER A 449 -15.50 10.53 -7.53
CA SER A 449 -15.04 10.48 -8.92
C SER A 449 -13.62 9.90 -9.08
N GLY A 450 -13.13 9.80 -10.31
CA GLY A 450 -11.76 9.38 -10.63
C GLY A 450 -11.62 7.93 -11.10
N ASP A 451 -10.37 7.49 -11.22
CA ASP A 451 -9.98 6.23 -11.87
C ASP A 451 -10.55 4.98 -11.18
N ALA A 452 -10.60 3.84 -11.88
CA ALA A 452 -10.83 2.55 -11.22
C ALA A 452 -9.74 2.30 -10.16
N PHE A 453 -10.09 1.70 -9.03
CA PHE A 453 -9.09 1.23 -8.05
C PHE A 453 -8.29 0.06 -8.62
N TYR A 454 -7.03 -0.09 -8.18
CA TYR A 454 -6.35 -1.39 -8.28
C TYR A 454 -7.09 -2.37 -7.38
N LYS A 455 -7.23 -3.63 -7.82
CA LYS A 455 -7.89 -4.68 -7.05
C LYS A 455 -6.99 -5.90 -7.05
N ASN A 456 -6.85 -6.58 -5.91
CA ASN A 456 -6.12 -7.85 -5.83
C ASN A 456 -6.94 -8.99 -6.46
N ARG A 457 -6.35 -10.20 -6.50
CA ARG A 457 -7.00 -11.45 -6.94
C ARG A 457 -8.28 -11.84 -6.18
N HIS A 458 -8.57 -11.19 -5.05
CA HIS A 458 -9.80 -11.36 -4.27
C HIS A 458 -10.85 -10.25 -4.55
N GLY A 459 -10.58 -9.35 -5.50
CA GLY A 459 -11.46 -8.23 -5.86
C GLY A 459 -11.45 -7.06 -4.86
N GLN A 460 -10.64 -7.13 -3.80
CA GLN A 460 -10.51 -6.08 -2.79
C GLN A 460 -9.66 -4.94 -3.35
N ALA A 461 -10.04 -3.69 -3.06
CA ALA A 461 -9.24 -2.54 -3.48
C ALA A 461 -7.91 -2.48 -2.71
N VAL A 462 -6.84 -2.15 -3.43
CA VAL A 462 -5.47 -2.10 -2.90
C VAL A 462 -4.71 -0.87 -3.41
N ILE A 463 -3.61 -0.54 -2.73
CA ILE A 463 -2.62 0.43 -3.18
C ILE A 463 -1.33 -0.35 -3.52
N PRO A 464 -0.84 -0.30 -4.78
CA PRO A 464 0.44 -0.88 -5.16
C PRO A 464 1.64 -0.19 -4.48
N ILE A 465 2.83 -0.78 -4.60
CA ILE A 465 4.10 -0.17 -4.16
C ILE A 465 4.31 1.14 -4.94
N GLY A 466 4.66 2.21 -4.24
CA GLY A 466 4.71 3.58 -4.75
C GLY A 466 4.32 4.61 -3.68
N THR A 467 3.91 5.80 -4.08
CA THR A 467 3.56 6.91 -3.18
C THR A 467 2.12 7.37 -3.37
N VAL A 468 1.43 7.70 -2.28
CA VAL A 468 0.09 8.29 -2.28
C VAL A 468 0.12 9.65 -1.60
N THR A 469 -0.53 10.64 -2.21
CA THR A 469 -0.82 11.94 -1.59
C THR A 469 -2.32 12.10 -1.36
N ILE A 470 -2.69 12.73 -0.24
CA ILE A 470 -4.07 12.96 0.20
C ILE A 470 -4.18 14.44 0.62
N GLN A 471 -5.18 15.14 0.09
CA GLN A 471 -5.49 16.53 0.43
C GLN A 471 -6.99 16.69 0.60
N GLU A 472 -7.46 17.38 1.65
CA GLU A 472 -8.86 17.81 1.71
C GLU A 472 -9.08 18.91 0.67
N THR A 473 -9.95 18.64 -0.31
CA THR A 473 -10.28 19.58 -1.39
C THR A 473 -11.66 20.22 -1.21
N LYS A 474 -12.46 19.73 -0.26
CA LYS A 474 -13.72 20.35 0.18
C LYS A 474 -14.01 19.98 1.63
N ALA A 475 -14.15 20.99 2.48
CA ALA A 475 -14.57 20.81 3.87
C ALA A 475 -16.07 20.49 3.99
N PRO A 476 -16.49 19.82 5.09
CA PRO A 476 -17.90 19.74 5.48
C PRO A 476 -18.52 21.13 5.64
N ALA A 477 -19.85 21.19 5.51
CA ALA A 477 -20.59 22.44 5.74
C ALA A 477 -20.35 22.94 7.18
N GLY A 478 -20.00 24.23 7.31
CA GLY A 478 -19.69 24.84 8.61
C GLY A 478 -18.24 24.68 9.09
N TYR A 479 -17.31 24.18 8.26
CA TYR A 479 -15.90 23.98 8.62
C TYR A 479 -14.93 24.71 7.69
N TYR A 480 -13.78 25.11 8.25
CA TYR A 480 -12.59 25.43 7.47
C TYR A 480 -11.98 24.15 6.89
N ALA A 481 -11.27 24.23 5.77
CA ALA A 481 -10.56 23.08 5.20
C ALA A 481 -9.15 22.96 5.78
N ASP A 482 -8.62 21.74 5.91
CA ASP A 482 -7.19 21.52 6.15
C ASP A 482 -6.44 21.60 4.79
N PRO A 483 -5.57 22.62 4.58
CA PRO A 483 -4.83 22.75 3.33
C PRO A 483 -3.69 21.72 3.19
N ALA A 484 -3.40 20.93 4.23
CA ALA A 484 -2.29 19.98 4.24
C ALA A 484 -2.37 18.92 3.13
N VAL A 485 -1.20 18.56 2.59
CA VAL A 485 -1.03 17.42 1.69
C VAL A 485 -0.27 16.34 2.45
N HIS A 486 -0.98 15.29 2.84
CA HIS A 486 -0.39 14.14 3.55
C HIS A 486 0.17 13.15 2.53
N THR A 487 1.42 12.74 2.71
CA THR A 487 2.13 11.82 1.80
C THR A 487 2.50 10.54 2.53
N GLN A 488 2.26 9.38 1.91
CA GLN A 488 2.71 8.08 2.39
C GLN A 488 3.30 7.25 1.26
N THR A 489 4.31 6.43 1.57
CA THR A 489 4.95 5.51 0.62
C THR A 489 4.66 4.07 1.02
N ILE A 490 4.08 3.30 0.09
CA ILE A 490 3.97 1.86 0.17
C ILE A 490 5.29 1.27 -0.36
N SER A 491 5.99 0.51 0.47
CA SER A 491 7.26 -0.17 0.12
C SER A 491 7.08 -1.69 0.13
N ALA A 492 7.93 -2.42 -0.59
CA ALA A 492 7.95 -3.88 -0.59
C ALA A 492 8.13 -4.47 0.84
N GLY A 493 7.46 -5.58 1.12
CA GLY A 493 7.49 -6.27 2.41
C GLY A 493 8.63 -7.28 2.50
N THR A 494 9.39 -7.26 3.61
CA THR A 494 10.53 -8.17 3.84
C THR A 494 10.13 -9.61 4.19
N ASP A 495 8.86 -9.84 4.51
CA ASP A 495 8.25 -11.11 4.88
C ASP A 495 7.75 -11.94 3.69
N GLN A 496 7.86 -11.39 2.47
CA GLN A 496 7.52 -12.05 1.20
C GLN A 496 6.05 -12.51 1.09
N GLN A 497 5.14 -11.87 1.84
CA GLN A 497 3.68 -12.09 1.71
C GLN A 497 3.06 -11.20 0.63
N GLU A 498 1.88 -11.56 0.13
CA GLU A 498 1.08 -10.76 -0.82
C GLU A 498 0.58 -9.44 -0.21
N ILE A 499 0.16 -9.49 1.06
CA ILE A 499 -0.54 -8.39 1.72
C ILE A 499 0.46 -7.52 2.48
N LEU A 500 0.62 -6.29 2.02
CA LEU A 500 1.35 -5.26 2.75
C LEU A 500 0.43 -4.63 3.81
N SER A 501 0.96 -4.40 5.01
CA SER A 501 0.27 -3.72 6.11
C SER A 501 1.07 -2.51 6.60
N VAL A 502 1.54 -1.69 5.67
CA VAL A 502 2.46 -0.55 5.91
C VAL A 502 1.75 0.80 5.95
N TYR A 503 0.60 0.92 5.27
CA TYR A 503 -0.21 2.14 5.27
C TYR A 503 -0.81 2.43 6.66
N LYS A 504 -0.89 3.71 7.04
CA LYS A 504 -1.49 4.17 8.29
C LYS A 504 -2.59 5.19 8.01
N SER A 505 -3.74 5.08 8.67
CA SER A 505 -4.85 6.02 8.49
C SER A 505 -4.44 7.46 8.84
N VAL A 506 -4.65 8.40 7.91
CA VAL A 506 -4.35 9.82 8.12
C VAL A 506 -5.42 10.44 9.02
N SER A 507 -5.02 11.09 10.12
CA SER A 507 -5.94 11.87 10.95
C SER A 507 -6.03 13.32 10.46
N VAL A 508 -7.22 13.76 10.06
CA VAL A 508 -7.47 15.14 9.55
C VAL A 508 -8.51 15.84 10.44
N PRO A 509 -8.10 16.80 11.30
CA PRO A 509 -8.98 17.57 12.16
C PRO A 509 -9.41 18.90 11.54
N ASN A 510 -10.71 19.22 11.55
CA ASN A 510 -11.18 20.55 11.11
C ASN A 510 -11.73 21.38 12.28
N THR A 511 -11.37 22.65 12.30
CA THR A 511 -12.00 23.65 13.18
C THR A 511 -13.32 24.12 12.56
N ASN A 512 -14.38 24.25 13.35
CA ASN A 512 -15.64 24.82 12.87
C ASN A 512 -15.53 26.33 12.60
N ILE A 513 -16.43 26.84 11.76
CA ILE A 513 -16.58 28.28 11.51
C ILE A 513 -17.50 28.84 12.59
N SER A 514 -16.97 29.69 13.46
CA SER A 514 -17.69 30.26 14.59
C SER A 514 -17.59 31.78 14.66
N LEU A 515 -18.60 32.40 15.28
CA LEU A 515 -18.66 33.82 15.58
C LEU A 515 -19.28 34.00 16.96
N SER A 516 -18.71 34.89 17.77
CA SER A 516 -19.40 35.44 18.94
C SER A 516 -19.79 36.90 18.67
N LEU A 517 -21.01 37.30 19.02
CA LEU A 517 -21.40 38.72 19.12
C LEU A 517 -21.44 39.11 20.60
N LYS A 518 -20.94 40.31 20.91
CA LYS A 518 -21.04 40.96 22.23
C LYS A 518 -21.80 42.27 22.09
N LYS A 519 -22.96 42.37 22.72
CA LYS A 519 -23.84 43.54 22.68
C LYS A 519 -23.56 44.47 23.85
N MET A 520 -23.26 45.73 23.57
CA MET A 520 -22.77 46.70 24.54
C MET A 520 -23.55 48.02 24.48
N GLN A 521 -23.53 48.79 25.57
CA GLN A 521 -23.88 50.21 25.58
C GLN A 521 -22.69 51.03 25.03
N ARG A 522 -22.98 52.09 24.27
CA ARG A 522 -21.98 52.88 23.57
C ARG A 522 -20.99 53.52 24.55
N GLN A 523 -19.69 53.39 24.25
CA GLN A 523 -18.59 53.91 25.07
C GLN A 523 -18.53 53.39 26.51
N THR A 524 -19.12 52.22 26.81
CA THR A 524 -18.99 51.55 28.11
C THR A 524 -18.72 50.05 27.97
N ASP A 525 -18.23 49.43 29.06
CA ASP A 525 -18.12 47.97 29.19
C ASP A 525 -19.40 47.31 29.74
N ILE A 526 -20.55 47.99 29.63
CA ILE A 526 -21.84 47.47 30.10
C ILE A 526 -22.52 46.66 28.99
N PRO A 527 -22.81 45.36 29.21
CA PRO A 527 -23.51 44.53 28.23
C PRO A 527 -25.00 44.87 28.15
N ILE A 528 -25.64 44.53 27.03
CA ILE A 528 -27.10 44.64 26.84
C ILE A 528 -27.70 43.27 26.50
N SER A 529 -28.42 42.70 27.46
CA SER A 529 -29.21 41.49 27.30
C SER A 529 -30.53 41.76 26.58
N ASN A 530 -31.22 40.70 26.14
CA ASN A 530 -32.56 40.77 25.54
C ASN A 530 -32.67 41.62 24.25
N VAL A 531 -31.55 41.84 23.54
CA VAL A 531 -31.55 42.41 22.19
C VAL A 531 -31.77 41.29 21.18
N VAL A 532 -32.74 41.46 20.28
CA VAL A 532 -33.13 40.46 19.28
C VAL A 532 -32.57 40.83 17.91
N PHE A 533 -31.92 39.88 17.24
CA PHE A 533 -31.45 39.99 15.87
C PHE A 533 -32.10 38.93 14.97
N LEU A 534 -32.53 39.33 13.78
CA LEU A 534 -32.85 38.42 12.69
C LEU A 534 -31.57 38.02 11.96
N HIS A 535 -31.08 36.82 12.21
CA HIS A 535 -29.99 36.21 11.45
C HIS A 535 -30.54 35.62 10.14
N THR A 536 -29.88 35.93 9.03
CA THR A 536 -30.10 35.33 7.71
C THR A 536 -28.80 34.68 7.23
N SER A 537 -28.88 33.41 6.80
CA SER A 537 -27.75 32.64 6.25
C SER A 537 -27.49 32.93 4.76
N PRO A 538 -26.34 32.51 4.20
CA PRO A 538 -26.08 32.50 2.76
C PRO A 538 -27.16 31.75 1.96
N SER A 539 -27.63 30.61 2.47
CA SER A 539 -28.78 29.85 1.94
C SER A 539 -30.15 30.54 2.09
N GLY A 540 -30.21 31.72 2.74
CA GLY A 540 -31.44 32.50 2.94
C GLY A 540 -32.34 32.04 4.08
N ALA A 541 -31.94 31.02 4.85
CA ALA A 541 -32.64 30.59 6.05
C ALA A 541 -32.59 31.70 7.12
N LYS A 542 -33.70 31.87 7.86
CA LYS A 542 -33.88 32.95 8.83
C LYS A 542 -34.13 32.41 10.23
N LYS A 543 -33.47 33.02 11.22
CA LYS A 543 -33.60 32.67 12.64
C LYS A 543 -33.49 33.93 13.50
N GLU A 544 -34.43 34.09 14.43
CA GLU A 544 -34.30 35.10 15.48
C GLU A 544 -33.36 34.58 16.57
N VAL A 545 -32.46 35.44 17.04
CA VAL A 545 -31.50 35.14 18.12
C VAL A 545 -31.44 36.32 19.09
N THR A 546 -31.32 36.02 20.38
CA THR A 546 -31.43 37.02 21.46
C THR A 546 -30.15 37.04 22.29
N THR A 547 -29.69 38.22 22.70
CA THR A 547 -28.51 38.34 23.57
C THR A 547 -28.79 37.83 24.98
N ASP A 548 -27.87 37.03 25.52
CA ASP A 548 -27.94 36.50 26.89
C ASP A 548 -27.70 37.60 27.96
N GLU A 549 -27.70 37.22 29.24
CA GLU A 549 -27.46 38.11 30.38
C GLU A 549 -26.11 38.87 30.30
N ASN A 550 -25.12 38.31 29.59
CA ASN A 550 -23.80 38.90 29.36
C ASN A 550 -23.74 39.70 28.04
N GLY A 551 -24.88 39.89 27.37
CA GLY A 551 -24.99 40.53 26.06
C GLY A 551 -24.48 39.66 24.91
N MET A 552 -24.26 38.36 25.12
CA MET A 552 -23.61 37.48 24.13
C MET A 552 -24.61 36.76 23.22
N ILE A 553 -24.19 36.53 21.97
CA ILE A 553 -24.73 35.49 21.08
C ILE A 553 -23.55 34.68 20.54
N ARG A 554 -23.71 33.37 20.37
CA ARG A 554 -22.70 32.49 19.77
C ARG A 554 -23.29 31.69 18.62
N TRP A 555 -22.56 31.63 17.51
CA TRP A 555 -22.81 30.72 16.39
C TRP A 555 -21.62 29.79 16.20
N THR A 556 -21.91 28.52 15.94
CA THR A 556 -20.96 27.50 15.52
C THR A 556 -21.43 26.91 14.19
N HIS A 557 -20.50 26.30 13.43
CA HIS A 557 -20.76 25.68 12.12
C HIS A 557 -21.46 26.61 11.11
N LEU A 558 -21.04 27.89 11.05
CA LEU A 558 -21.57 28.87 10.12
C LEU A 558 -21.31 28.47 8.66
N GLU A 559 -22.39 28.44 7.86
CA GLU A 559 -22.35 28.24 6.41
C GLU A 559 -21.39 29.26 5.73
N LYS A 560 -20.56 28.82 4.79
CA LYS A 560 -19.66 29.73 4.07
C LYS A 560 -20.44 30.70 3.17
N GLY A 561 -19.98 31.94 3.10
CA GLY A 561 -20.61 33.02 2.33
C GLY A 561 -21.16 34.15 3.21
N ILE A 562 -22.10 34.93 2.65
CA ILE A 562 -22.58 36.17 3.27
C ILE A 562 -23.76 35.92 4.22
N HIS A 563 -23.57 36.22 5.50
CA HIS A 563 -24.63 36.33 6.50
C HIS A 563 -25.11 37.79 6.66
N THR A 564 -26.33 37.94 7.17
CA THR A 564 -26.87 39.24 7.59
C THR A 564 -27.50 39.14 8.98
N LEU A 565 -27.28 40.14 9.84
CA LEU A 565 -27.97 40.35 11.12
C LEU A 565 -28.73 41.68 11.04
N LYS A 566 -30.06 41.69 11.18
CA LYS A 566 -30.80 42.94 11.44
C LYS A 566 -31.24 42.97 12.90
N GLU A 567 -30.97 44.06 13.63
CA GLU A 567 -31.54 44.26 14.96
C GLU A 567 -33.05 44.52 14.83
N GLN A 568 -33.86 43.79 15.59
CA GLN A 568 -35.33 43.88 15.57
C GLN A 568 -35.88 44.65 16.77
N SER A 569 -35.26 44.46 17.94
CA SER A 569 -35.64 45.13 19.18
C SER A 569 -34.48 45.15 20.17
N ALA A 570 -34.36 46.23 20.92
CA ALA A 570 -33.50 46.36 22.10
C ALA A 570 -34.36 46.74 23.32
N PRO A 571 -33.86 46.57 24.56
CA PRO A 571 -34.53 47.05 25.77
C PRO A 571 -34.90 48.54 25.71
N SER A 572 -35.90 48.94 26.51
CA SER A 572 -36.29 50.35 26.67
C SER A 572 -35.07 51.22 27.01
N GLY A 573 -35.05 52.46 26.51
CA GLY A 573 -33.93 53.38 26.69
C GLY A 573 -32.74 53.22 25.74
N TYR A 574 -32.74 52.27 24.79
CA TYR A 574 -31.72 52.22 23.72
C TYR A 574 -32.28 52.59 22.33
N GLU A 575 -31.45 53.28 21.53
CA GLU A 575 -31.65 53.47 20.09
C GLU A 575 -31.43 52.13 19.37
N LEU A 576 -32.20 51.85 18.30
CA LEU A 576 -32.11 50.63 17.50
C LEU A 576 -31.08 50.78 16.36
N LEU A 577 -30.31 49.74 16.07
CA LEU A 577 -29.43 49.69 14.91
C LEU A 577 -30.21 49.33 13.64
N GLU A 578 -30.71 50.34 12.93
CA GLU A 578 -31.51 50.15 11.70
C GLU A 578 -30.73 49.52 10.53
N GLU A 579 -29.43 49.82 10.40
CA GLU A 579 -28.58 49.28 9.34
C GLU A 579 -28.22 47.81 9.61
N PRO A 580 -28.59 46.85 8.72
CA PRO A 580 -28.23 45.45 8.91
C PRO A 580 -26.72 45.23 8.83
N ILE A 581 -26.20 44.46 9.79
CA ILE A 581 -24.80 44.02 9.83
C ILE A 581 -24.63 42.90 8.79
N ARG A 582 -23.65 43.03 7.90
CA ARG A 582 -23.32 42.00 6.91
C ARG A 582 -21.89 41.51 7.12
N PHE A 583 -21.73 40.20 7.24
CA PHE A 583 -20.42 39.58 7.37
C PHE A 583 -20.32 38.35 6.46
N GLU A 584 -19.10 37.99 6.11
CA GLU A 584 -18.76 36.86 5.26
C GLU A 584 -18.00 35.83 6.08
N ALA A 585 -18.47 34.58 6.06
CA ALA A 585 -17.74 33.41 6.49
C ALA A 585 -16.90 32.89 5.31
N GLY A 586 -15.63 33.27 5.26
CA GLY A 586 -14.69 32.87 4.22
C GLY A 586 -13.89 31.62 4.57
N ASP A 587 -12.96 31.22 3.71
CA ASP A 587 -12.13 30.02 3.92
C ASP A 587 -11.08 30.15 5.02
N GLN A 588 -10.82 31.36 5.54
CA GLN A 588 -9.74 31.67 6.50
C GLN A 588 -10.19 32.55 7.69
N GLY A 589 -11.49 32.83 7.84
CA GLY A 589 -12.01 33.65 8.93
C GLY A 589 -13.34 34.34 8.62
N ILE A 590 -13.85 35.10 9.60
CA ILE A 590 -14.99 36.00 9.43
C ILE A 590 -14.52 37.40 8.99
N ARG A 591 -15.16 37.98 7.97
CA ARG A 591 -14.90 39.32 7.45
C ARG A 591 -16.15 40.20 7.54
N LEU A 592 -16.07 41.38 8.14
CA LEU A 592 -17.15 42.37 8.12
C LEU A 592 -17.23 43.03 6.72
N LEU A 593 -18.44 43.19 6.17
CA LEU A 593 -18.65 43.72 4.82
C LEU A 593 -19.14 45.18 4.79
N ASN A 594 -19.80 45.66 5.84
CA ASN A 594 -20.14 47.06 6.04
C ASN A 594 -19.55 47.60 7.35
N SER A 595 -18.73 48.64 7.25
CA SER A 595 -18.21 49.37 8.40
C SER A 595 -19.26 50.34 8.92
N HIS A 596 -19.59 50.27 10.21
CA HIS A 596 -20.49 51.20 10.88
C HIS A 596 -19.88 51.58 12.26
N PRO A 597 -19.96 52.84 12.73
CA PRO A 597 -19.26 53.28 13.95
C PRO A 597 -19.65 52.53 15.23
N SER A 598 -20.80 51.85 15.23
CA SER A 598 -21.26 51.00 16.34
C SER A 598 -20.81 49.52 16.23
N ILE A 599 -19.93 49.15 15.31
CA ILE A 599 -19.54 47.76 15.07
C ILE A 599 -18.02 47.64 15.05
N ALA A 600 -17.48 46.70 15.82
CA ALA A 600 -16.08 46.28 15.76
C ALA A 600 -16.00 44.75 15.65
N LEU A 601 -15.10 44.23 14.82
CA LEU A 601 -14.81 42.80 14.72
C LEU A 601 -13.33 42.58 15.06
N LYS A 602 -13.04 41.76 16.07
CA LYS A 602 -11.68 41.41 16.49
C LYS A 602 -11.67 39.98 17.03
N ASP A 603 -10.69 39.17 16.65
CA ASP A 603 -10.45 37.83 17.22
C ASP A 603 -11.70 36.91 17.24
N HIS A 604 -12.50 36.93 16.16
CA HIS A 604 -13.80 36.23 16.04
C HIS A 604 -14.91 36.68 17.02
N VAL A 605 -14.74 37.85 17.66
CA VAL A 605 -15.75 38.54 18.47
C VAL A 605 -16.21 39.82 17.77
N MET A 606 -17.51 39.92 17.50
CA MET A 606 -18.17 41.11 16.94
C MET A 606 -18.84 41.91 18.06
N THR A 607 -18.27 43.05 18.41
CA THR A 607 -18.87 43.97 19.40
C THR A 607 -19.84 44.92 18.71
N VAL A 608 -21.08 45.00 19.19
CA VAL A 608 -22.15 45.84 18.63
C VAL A 608 -22.72 46.78 19.69
N PHE A 609 -22.59 48.09 19.47
CA PHE A 609 -22.94 49.15 20.43
C PHE A 609 -24.30 49.80 20.13
N ASN A 610 -25.18 49.92 21.12
CA ASN A 610 -26.34 50.81 21.01
C ASN A 610 -26.14 52.05 21.87
N LYS A 611 -26.59 53.19 21.35
CA LYS A 611 -26.61 54.46 22.06
C LYS A 611 -27.86 54.54 22.93
N GLU A 612 -27.72 55.19 24.07
CA GLU A 612 -28.78 55.53 25.00
C GLU A 612 -29.75 56.53 24.33
N LYS A 613 -31.06 56.29 24.42
CA LYS A 613 -32.08 57.25 23.99
C LYS A 613 -31.94 58.55 24.78
N PRO A 614 -32.24 59.70 24.17
CA PRO A 614 -32.46 60.94 24.90
C PRO A 614 -33.58 60.80 25.95
N VAL A 615 -33.44 61.48 27.08
CA VAL A 615 -34.32 61.40 28.26
C VAL A 615 -35.20 62.65 28.34
N LYS A 616 -36.50 62.48 28.60
CA LYS A 616 -37.45 63.59 28.78
C LYS A 616 -37.12 64.41 30.02
N VAL A 617 -37.22 65.74 29.91
CA VAL A 617 -37.01 66.68 31.02
C VAL A 617 -38.20 67.62 31.12
N ARG A 618 -38.90 67.59 32.24
CA ARG A 618 -40.15 68.32 32.49
C ARG A 618 -40.03 69.26 33.68
N ILE A 619 -40.36 70.53 33.47
CA ILE A 619 -40.55 71.52 34.53
C ILE A 619 -41.95 71.38 35.10
N VAL A 620 -42.06 71.46 36.43
CA VAL A 620 -43.31 71.55 37.19
C VAL A 620 -43.24 72.81 38.05
N LYS A 621 -43.75 73.93 37.52
CA LYS A 621 -43.69 75.24 38.16
C LYS A 621 -44.85 75.44 39.14
N LYS A 622 -44.50 75.80 40.38
CA LYS A 622 -45.45 76.05 41.48
C LYS A 622 -45.12 77.35 42.22
N ASN A 623 -46.02 77.85 43.06
CA ASN A 623 -45.70 78.91 44.01
C ASN A 623 -45.23 78.38 45.37
N GLU A 624 -44.91 79.28 46.31
CA GLU A 624 -44.51 78.98 47.69
C GLU A 624 -45.57 78.22 48.53
N LYS A 625 -46.76 77.95 47.97
CA LYS A 625 -47.87 77.21 48.59
C LYS A 625 -48.24 75.94 47.82
N GLY A 626 -47.48 75.57 46.78
CA GLY A 626 -47.70 74.39 45.95
C GLY A 626 -48.69 74.56 44.79
N ASN A 627 -49.34 75.72 44.63
CA ASN A 627 -50.26 75.98 43.52
C ASN A 627 -49.48 76.00 42.20
N LYS A 628 -49.98 75.29 41.18
CA LYS A 628 -49.37 75.22 39.84
C LYS A 628 -49.48 76.56 39.10
N LEU A 629 -48.47 76.88 38.27
CA LEU A 629 -48.36 78.20 37.61
C LEU A 629 -48.20 78.10 36.09
N LYS A 630 -49.20 78.58 35.36
CA LYS A 630 -49.18 78.77 33.90
C LYS A 630 -48.34 79.98 33.49
N GLY A 631 -47.70 79.92 32.31
CA GLY A 631 -47.11 81.08 31.64
C GLY A 631 -45.68 81.43 32.05
N ALA A 632 -44.99 80.54 32.78
CA ALA A 632 -43.55 80.64 32.99
C ALA A 632 -42.83 80.14 31.74
N GLN A 633 -41.89 80.91 31.18
CA GLN A 633 -41.02 80.42 30.11
C GLN A 633 -39.67 79.98 30.67
N PHE A 634 -39.24 78.80 30.25
CA PHE A 634 -37.93 78.24 30.56
C PHE A 634 -37.17 77.99 29.27
N THR A 635 -35.89 78.37 29.25
CA THR A 635 -34.97 78.02 28.16
C THR A 635 -33.92 77.07 28.69
N VAL A 636 -33.63 76.01 27.92
CA VAL A 636 -32.49 75.11 28.15
C VAL A 636 -31.39 75.38 27.13
N TYR A 637 -30.16 75.43 27.62
CA TYR A 637 -28.94 75.81 26.88
C TYR A 637 -27.91 74.68 26.91
N ALA A 638 -27.08 74.60 25.86
CA ALA A 638 -26.00 73.62 25.73
C ALA A 638 -24.69 74.05 26.44
N ASP A 639 -24.62 75.31 26.87
CA ASP A 639 -23.41 75.98 27.35
C ASP A 639 -23.64 76.76 28.66
N GLU A 640 -22.54 77.16 29.32
CA GLU A 640 -22.57 77.90 30.59
C GLU A 640 -22.77 79.41 30.42
N GLN A 641 -22.48 79.95 29.23
CA GLN A 641 -22.60 81.36 28.90
C GLN A 641 -24.05 81.76 28.56
N LEU A 642 -24.90 80.76 28.28
CA LEU A 642 -26.30 80.84 27.88
C LEU A 642 -26.47 81.46 26.48
N GLU A 643 -25.56 81.11 25.57
CA GLU A 643 -25.53 81.56 24.17
C GLU A 643 -26.16 80.52 23.21
N GLU A 644 -25.98 79.21 23.46
CA GLU A 644 -26.51 78.11 22.65
C GLU A 644 -27.85 77.59 23.20
N ALA A 645 -28.93 78.35 22.98
CA ALA A 645 -30.29 77.95 23.33
C ALA A 645 -30.76 76.74 22.49
N ILE A 646 -31.06 75.62 23.16
CA ILE A 646 -31.59 74.40 22.54
C ILE A 646 -33.09 74.53 22.32
N GLU A 647 -33.83 74.97 23.34
CA GLU A 647 -35.29 75.14 23.28
C GLU A 647 -35.82 76.07 24.38
N THR A 648 -36.92 76.77 24.08
CA THR A 648 -37.74 77.52 25.05
C THR A 648 -39.15 76.93 25.11
N VAL A 649 -39.65 76.68 26.31
CA VAL A 649 -40.98 76.11 26.60
C VAL A 649 -41.77 77.02 27.54
N GLU A 650 -43.11 77.03 27.46
CA GLU A 650 -44.00 77.77 28.38
C GLU A 650 -44.89 76.81 29.18
N THR A 651 -45.09 77.06 30.48
CA THR A 651 -45.92 76.19 31.33
C THR A 651 -47.42 76.30 31.07
N ASP A 652 -48.11 75.16 31.11
CA ASP A 652 -49.55 75.00 30.84
C ASP A 652 -50.46 75.32 32.05
N GLU A 653 -51.77 75.06 31.92
CA GLU A 653 -52.76 75.22 33.01
C GLU A 653 -52.47 74.33 34.24
N HIS A 654 -51.69 73.25 34.07
CA HIS A 654 -51.26 72.35 35.13
C HIS A 654 -49.86 72.72 35.68
N GLY A 655 -49.29 73.84 35.22
CA GLY A 655 -47.96 74.33 35.58
C GLY A 655 -46.81 73.50 35.02
N GLN A 656 -47.05 72.71 33.97
CA GLN A 656 -46.08 71.78 33.40
C GLN A 656 -45.55 72.29 32.05
N ALA A 657 -44.26 72.06 31.79
CA ALA A 657 -43.64 72.25 30.48
C ALA A 657 -42.58 71.17 30.26
N GLU A 658 -42.55 70.54 29.08
CA GLU A 658 -41.59 69.48 28.76
C GLU A 658 -40.71 69.91 27.58
N PHE A 659 -39.39 69.77 27.73
CA PHE A 659 -38.44 69.97 26.65
C PHE A 659 -38.37 68.74 25.75
N LYS A 660 -37.93 68.91 24.50
CA LYS A 660 -37.36 67.83 23.68
C LYS A 660 -36.38 67.01 24.53
N ALA A 661 -36.47 65.69 24.42
CA ALA A 661 -35.65 64.77 25.20
C ALA A 661 -34.15 65.03 24.95
N LEU A 662 -33.37 65.10 26.02
CA LEU A 662 -31.97 65.54 26.05
C LEU A 662 -31.02 64.33 26.14
N GLU A 663 -29.80 64.44 25.59
CA GLU A 663 -28.86 63.32 25.59
C GLU A 663 -28.16 63.14 26.95
N PRO A 664 -28.02 61.91 27.47
CA PRO A 664 -27.27 61.66 28.71
C PRO A 664 -25.77 61.95 28.55
N LYS A 665 -25.06 62.01 29.69
CA LYS A 665 -23.61 62.32 29.80
C LYS A 665 -23.25 63.73 29.30
N LYS A 666 -24.23 64.64 29.27
CA LYS A 666 -24.06 66.07 28.97
C LYS A 666 -24.60 66.93 30.11
N LYS A 667 -24.05 68.14 30.23
CA LYS A 667 -24.58 69.20 31.10
C LYS A 667 -25.54 70.07 30.29
N TYR A 668 -26.57 70.57 30.97
CA TYR A 668 -27.57 71.47 30.42
C TYR A 668 -27.85 72.59 31.42
N TRP A 669 -27.94 73.82 30.95
CA TRP A 669 -28.21 74.97 31.79
C TRP A 669 -29.66 75.42 31.56
N ILE A 670 -30.48 75.44 32.61
CA ILE A 670 -31.91 75.73 32.54
C ILE A 670 -32.19 77.02 33.28
N ARG A 671 -32.75 78.03 32.59
CA ARG A 671 -33.06 79.34 33.16
C ARG A 671 -34.51 79.72 32.90
N GLU A 672 -35.18 80.28 33.91
CA GLU A 672 -36.47 80.96 33.69
C GLU A 672 -36.21 82.28 32.96
N THR A 673 -36.88 82.50 31.83
CA THR A 673 -36.70 83.68 30.97
C THR A 673 -37.86 84.66 31.06
N LYS A 674 -39.03 84.21 31.54
CA LYS A 674 -40.23 85.03 31.79
C LYS A 674 -41.06 84.38 32.89
N ALA A 675 -41.43 85.16 33.90
CA ALA A 675 -42.26 84.68 35.00
C ALA A 675 -43.78 84.70 34.65
N PRO A 676 -44.59 83.84 35.29
CA PRO A 676 -46.04 83.94 35.30
C PRO A 676 -46.54 85.33 35.75
N ALA A 677 -47.71 85.73 35.26
CA ALA A 677 -48.32 87.00 35.64
C ALA A 677 -48.54 87.09 37.17
N GLY A 678 -47.99 88.14 37.80
CA GLY A 678 -48.06 88.36 39.25
C GLY A 678 -46.90 87.78 40.06
N TYR A 679 -45.96 87.06 39.42
CA TYR A 679 -44.80 86.46 40.07
C TYR A 679 -43.51 87.23 39.73
N ARG A 680 -42.49 87.09 40.59
CA ARG A 680 -41.16 87.63 40.32
C ARG A 680 -40.39 86.64 39.45
N LEU A 681 -39.73 87.14 38.41
CA LEU A 681 -38.67 86.38 37.74
C LEU A 681 -37.50 86.22 38.72
N PRO A 682 -36.96 85.01 38.91
CA PRO A 682 -35.75 84.81 39.67
C PRO A 682 -34.59 85.62 39.11
N LYS A 683 -33.79 86.24 39.99
CA LYS A 683 -32.61 87.03 39.58
C LYS A 683 -31.37 86.14 39.64
N ASP A 684 -30.67 86.05 38.53
CA ASP A 684 -29.40 85.32 38.35
C ASP A 684 -29.46 83.80 38.68
N GLU A 685 -30.66 83.22 38.84
CA GLU A 685 -30.84 81.80 39.11
C GLU A 685 -30.80 80.99 37.81
N THR A 686 -29.92 79.99 37.73
CA THR A 686 -29.81 79.04 36.61
C THR A 686 -29.50 77.66 37.20
N TYR A 687 -30.20 76.62 36.71
CA TYR A 687 -30.02 75.25 37.18
C TYR A 687 -29.15 74.46 36.20
N VAL A 688 -28.06 73.87 36.70
CA VAL A 688 -27.19 72.99 35.92
C VAL A 688 -27.64 71.54 36.10
N LEU A 689 -28.27 70.98 35.08
CA LEU A 689 -28.69 69.58 35.03
C LEU A 689 -27.60 68.72 34.39
N TYR A 690 -27.24 67.61 35.04
CA TYR A 690 -26.42 66.53 34.48
C TYR A 690 -27.07 65.18 34.79
N PHE A 691 -27.07 64.26 33.83
CA PHE A 691 -27.64 62.92 34.06
C PHE A 691 -26.96 61.84 33.22
N GLU A 692 -26.96 60.62 33.75
CA GLU A 692 -26.47 59.41 33.09
C GLU A 692 -27.54 58.32 33.10
N SER A 693 -27.64 57.58 32.01
CA SER A 693 -28.56 56.46 31.88
C SER A 693 -27.80 55.16 31.62
N VAL A 694 -28.21 54.11 32.31
CA VAL A 694 -27.79 52.72 32.05
C VAL A 694 -29.07 51.89 31.91
N PRO A 695 -29.73 51.92 30.74
CA PRO A 695 -31.03 51.26 30.58
C PRO A 695 -31.00 49.75 30.79
N ALA A 696 -29.88 49.07 30.48
CA ALA A 696 -29.67 47.64 30.76
C ALA A 696 -29.72 47.28 32.26
N GLN A 697 -29.58 48.27 33.16
CA GLN A 697 -29.73 48.13 34.61
C GLN A 697 -30.98 48.83 35.15
N GLY A 698 -31.85 49.35 34.28
CA GLY A 698 -33.00 50.19 34.64
C GLY A 698 -32.62 51.52 35.30
N ALA A 699 -31.36 51.93 35.22
CA ALA A 699 -30.84 53.07 35.97
C ALA A 699 -30.89 54.39 35.18
N LEU A 700 -31.34 55.43 35.86
CA LEU A 700 -31.19 56.83 35.47
C LEU A 700 -30.75 57.58 36.73
N GLN A 701 -29.58 58.21 36.67
CA GLN A 701 -29.04 59.06 37.72
C GLN A 701 -29.03 60.48 37.20
N ALA A 702 -29.48 61.43 38.00
CA ALA A 702 -29.52 62.84 37.65
C ALA A 702 -29.04 63.68 38.83
N SER A 703 -28.41 64.82 38.54
CA SER A 703 -28.03 65.83 39.52
C SER A 703 -28.39 67.22 39.03
N LEU A 704 -28.80 68.08 39.96
CA LEU A 704 -29.10 69.49 39.73
C LEU A 704 -28.14 70.32 40.58
N ASN A 705 -27.46 71.28 39.96
CA ASN A 705 -26.40 72.08 40.59
C ASN A 705 -25.32 71.23 41.30
N GLY A 706 -25.03 70.05 40.74
CA GLY A 706 -24.05 69.09 41.27
C GLY A 706 -24.55 68.23 42.45
N LYS A 707 -25.86 68.22 42.74
CA LYS A 707 -26.48 67.38 43.78
C LYS A 707 -27.51 66.42 43.22
N GLU A 708 -27.39 65.14 43.57
CA GLU A 708 -28.39 64.11 43.23
C GLU A 708 -29.65 64.20 44.13
N ASP A 709 -29.47 64.66 45.37
CA ASP A 709 -30.51 64.83 46.40
C ASP A 709 -31.17 66.23 46.39
N HIS A 710 -31.05 66.98 45.28
CA HIS A 710 -31.53 68.35 45.19
C HIS A 710 -33.05 68.43 45.36
N GLU A 711 -33.56 69.27 46.27
CA GLU A 711 -34.99 69.33 46.66
C GLU A 711 -35.98 69.56 45.49
N ALA A 712 -35.51 70.22 44.44
CA ALA A 712 -36.27 70.48 43.22
C ALA A 712 -36.13 69.38 42.13
N LEU A 713 -35.33 68.34 42.35
CA LEU A 713 -35.08 67.26 41.39
C LEU A 713 -35.77 65.97 41.84
N ARG A 714 -36.43 65.29 40.89
CA ARG A 714 -36.91 63.91 41.07
C ARG A 714 -37.05 63.22 39.72
N ILE A 715 -37.15 61.90 39.73
CA ILE A 715 -37.40 61.08 38.54
C ILE A 715 -38.80 60.47 38.67
N GLU A 716 -39.62 60.62 37.63
CA GLU A 716 -40.86 59.88 37.45
C GLU A 716 -40.63 58.72 36.47
N GLU A 717 -41.36 57.61 36.65
CA GLU A 717 -41.36 56.46 35.74
C GLU A 717 -42.80 56.13 35.36
N ALA A 718 -43.09 56.06 34.06
CA ALA A 718 -44.39 55.71 33.51
C ALA A 718 -44.18 54.87 32.24
N ASP A 719 -44.94 53.77 32.10
CA ASP A 719 -44.89 52.84 30.97
C ASP A 719 -43.48 52.31 30.59
N GLY A 720 -42.54 52.32 31.55
CA GLY A 720 -41.15 51.92 31.33
C GLY A 720 -40.24 53.00 30.71
N GLU A 721 -40.71 54.25 30.63
CA GLU A 721 -39.88 55.43 30.36
C GLU A 721 -39.64 56.26 31.63
N LYS A 722 -38.40 56.69 31.85
CA LYS A 722 -38.01 57.56 32.96
C LYS A 722 -37.91 59.01 32.50
N THR A 723 -38.52 59.91 33.26
CA THR A 723 -38.57 61.36 33.00
C THR A 723 -37.95 62.11 34.16
N ILE A 724 -37.03 63.02 33.88
CA ILE A 724 -36.45 63.93 34.87
C ILE A 724 -37.45 65.07 35.11
N VAL A 725 -37.82 65.32 36.36
CA VAL A 725 -38.80 66.33 36.73
C VAL A 725 -38.18 67.38 37.66
N LEU A 726 -38.31 68.64 37.27
CA LEU A 726 -37.78 69.80 38.00
C LEU A 726 -38.93 70.61 38.61
N ASP A 727 -39.09 70.50 39.93
CA ASP A 727 -40.23 70.99 40.72
C ASP A 727 -39.97 72.44 41.22
N LEU A 728 -39.81 73.36 40.26
CA LEU A 728 -39.34 74.74 40.46
C LEU A 728 -40.40 75.65 41.10
N ILE A 729 -39.97 76.62 41.92
CA ILE A 729 -40.84 77.53 42.67
C ILE A 729 -40.77 78.96 42.10
N ASN A 730 -41.87 79.72 42.11
CA ASN A 730 -41.85 81.18 42.01
C ASN A 730 -42.58 81.84 43.18
N TYR A 731 -41.94 82.83 43.78
CA TYR A 731 -42.50 83.58 44.91
C TYR A 731 -43.45 84.68 44.41
N THR A 732 -44.62 84.79 45.04
CA THR A 732 -45.59 85.85 44.72
C THR A 732 -44.95 87.24 44.79
N GLY A 733 -45.15 88.05 43.76
CA GLY A 733 -44.72 89.44 43.76
C GLY A 733 -45.60 90.27 44.68
N VAL A 734 -45.02 90.88 45.72
CA VAL A 734 -45.67 91.99 46.42
C VAL A 734 -45.93 93.10 45.39
N GLN A 735 -47.21 93.36 45.07
CA GLN A 735 -47.57 94.59 44.38
C GLN A 735 -47.19 95.76 45.28
N LEU A 736 -46.15 96.50 44.90
CA LEU A 736 -46.10 97.90 45.28
C LEU A 736 -47.34 98.56 44.63
N PRO A 737 -48.17 99.29 45.39
CA PRO A 737 -49.36 99.92 44.83
C PRO A 737 -48.96 100.93 43.75
N ARG A 738 -49.88 101.23 42.81
CA ARG A 738 -49.71 102.29 41.82
C ARG A 738 -49.63 103.68 42.50
N THR A 739 -48.48 104.04 43.06
CA THR A 739 -48.12 105.40 43.48
C THR A 739 -47.71 106.28 42.28
N GLY A 740 -48.46 106.12 41.18
CA GLY A 740 -48.23 106.75 39.87
C GLY A 740 -49.50 107.41 39.35
N SER A 741 -50.12 108.27 40.16
CA SER A 741 -51.11 109.24 39.68
C SER A 741 -50.44 110.62 39.59
N ALA A 742 -50.76 111.38 38.54
CA ALA A 742 -50.03 112.61 38.18
C ALA A 742 -50.16 113.77 39.19
N GLY A 743 -50.99 113.64 40.23
CA GLY A 743 -51.19 114.68 41.24
C GLY A 743 -50.04 114.81 42.26
N ALA A 744 -49.30 113.73 42.54
CA ALA A 744 -48.32 113.72 43.63
C ALA A 744 -47.09 114.63 43.41
N LEU A 745 -46.69 114.85 42.15
CA LEU A 745 -45.51 115.64 41.78
C LEU A 745 -45.69 117.17 41.94
N TRP A 746 -46.93 117.66 41.94
CA TRP A 746 -47.19 119.11 42.06
C TRP A 746 -47.02 119.63 43.50
N PHE A 747 -47.43 118.84 44.50
CA PHE A 747 -47.41 119.28 45.90
C PHE A 747 -46.00 119.27 46.52
N THR A 748 -45.11 118.38 46.09
CA THR A 748 -43.70 118.37 46.56
C THR A 748 -42.88 119.51 45.97
N GLY A 749 -43.11 119.88 44.70
CA GLY A 749 -42.42 121.01 44.05
C GLY A 749 -42.75 122.37 44.69
N ALA A 750 -44.03 122.62 45.01
CA ALA A 750 -44.47 123.88 45.62
C ALA A 750 -43.86 124.11 47.01
N GLY A 751 -43.78 123.07 47.85
CA GLY A 751 -43.25 123.17 49.21
C GLY A 751 -41.78 123.62 49.28
N CYS A 752 -40.92 123.08 48.40
CA CYS A 752 -39.50 123.40 48.38
C CYS A 752 -39.22 124.86 47.99
N LEU A 753 -39.96 125.42 47.02
CA LEU A 753 -39.84 126.82 46.61
C LEU A 753 -40.31 127.78 47.71
N SER A 754 -41.39 127.43 48.43
CA SER A 754 -41.86 128.23 49.58
C SER A 754 -40.83 128.32 50.71
N ALA A 755 -40.15 127.20 51.03
CA ALA A 755 -39.12 127.17 52.08
C ALA A 755 -37.89 128.01 51.72
N LEU A 756 -37.43 127.96 50.46
CA LEU A 756 -36.29 128.73 49.98
C LEU A 756 -36.56 130.26 50.01
N TYR A 757 -37.76 130.69 49.61
CA TYR A 757 -38.16 132.11 49.68
C TYR A 757 -38.23 132.62 51.14
N ALA A 758 -38.72 131.80 52.07
CA ALA A 758 -38.76 132.13 53.49
C ALA A 758 -37.36 132.26 54.13
N LEU A 759 -36.39 131.46 53.69
CA LEU A 759 -35.00 131.53 54.16
C LEU A 759 -34.25 132.74 53.58
N TYR A 760 -34.46 133.06 52.30
CA TYR A 760 -33.83 134.21 51.65
C TYR A 760 -34.20 135.54 52.33
N LYS A 761 -35.46 135.68 52.76
CA LYS A 761 -35.98 136.95 53.34
C LYS A 761 -35.54 137.21 54.80
N ARG A 762 -34.70 136.37 55.41
CA ARG A 762 -34.34 136.44 56.84
C ARG A 762 -32.86 136.78 57.15
N LYS A 763 -32.07 137.17 56.14
CA LYS A 763 -30.71 137.75 56.28
C LYS A 763 -30.57 139.09 55.55
N GLY A 764 -31.51 140.01 55.82
CA GLY A 764 -31.65 141.29 55.11
C GLY A 764 -31.97 142.48 56.03
N LYS A 765 -31.40 142.48 57.24
CA LYS A 765 -31.29 143.61 58.17
C LYS A 765 -30.23 143.30 59.22
#